data_AF-A0A7W7SBR4-F1
#
_entry.id   AF-A0A7W7SBR4-F1
#
_cell.length_a   1.000
_cell.length_b   1.000
_cell.length_c   1.000
_cell.angle_alpha   90.00
_cell.angle_beta   90.00
_cell.angle_gamma   90.00
#
_symmetry.space_group_name_H-M   'P 1'
#
loop_
_entity.id
_entity.type
_entity.pdbx_description
1 polymer ?
#
loop_
_entity_poly.entity_id
_entity_poly.type
_entity_poly.pdbx_seq_one_letter_code
_entity_poly.pdbx_strand_id
1 'polypeptide(L)'
;MGDNIKTRRGALAGAAILAALVAPVVGPGVAGAATADLYVNNAAGSNCTDAGSGLPTAPFCTVSAAAGKAEAGQTVHIATGRYDEQLKLTKSGTAGAPIRFVGADRVDAMGGVQIGKTDWKAGLHALWASGAQHVSFEGVEFTGSGAEAVLIENSSKISLLRGSVWGGGPSAPGIRIAGTSSDVRVAGMDFSYVGNSNVVVDAGVTGTVISTNRFFVNSSDSYPALVVLGSPNTVVVSNTVKSSCGNGIVLAGASTGAVVRNNVIDTSKNYPSGACPAGKDSTGLTVSAAAAPTADVDYNVISPVAGGPVYDWAGVAYRDQAAFHAASGDGTHDVVADPSIPYDGKTPQLSPIIDSADENAPGMLPLDSWGHEAKDDPVVPNTGTGSGIRDRGADEFLGFGSVFTPAGPVRLMDTREGVGVAKAPLKMGSSIDLQVAGVNGVPATGVTAVTLNVTVTAPTKGSYLTVYPHGAEYPEGATRPTASSINWVAGQTIPNQVTVPVIDGKVSFYAGGEGGTVEVLADLAGYYSEKGSPFTSAGPVRLMDTREGVGVAKAPLQMGSSIDLQVAGVSGVPATGVTAVTLNVTVTAPTKGSFLTVYPHGKPRPTASNLNWTPGLTIPNLVTVPVVDGKVSFYAGGEGGTVEVLADLAGYYSASGYATYNPVGPWRLMDTREDDYTEEQMTRRAGAVAAGDTLTMTTIPVRAKSVVLNVTVTQPTAAGYLTIYPAGGQRPVASSLNWSANQTIANQVVVPVNENGEISLYNGSGGNSHFVVDILGYHAY
;
A
#
# COMPACT_ATOMS: atom_id res chain seq x y z
N MET A 1 54.25 42.18 -4.32
CA MET A 1 53.63 43.48 -4.00
C MET A 1 52.15 43.19 -3.83
N GLY A 2 51.67 42.85 -2.63
CA GLY A 2 51.27 43.79 -1.56
C GLY A 2 49.87 44.31 -1.92
N ASP A 3 48.79 44.20 -1.15
CA ASP A 3 48.53 44.05 0.30
C ASP A 3 47.06 43.56 0.45
N ASN A 4 46.74 42.55 1.28
CA ASN A 4 46.18 42.64 2.65
C ASN A 4 44.76 43.26 2.71
N ILE A 5 43.68 42.74 3.34
CA ILE A 5 43.43 41.99 4.59
C ILE A 5 41.87 41.78 4.63
N LYS A 6 41.21 40.68 5.04
CA LYS A 6 40.86 40.29 6.44
C LYS A 6 39.89 39.08 6.42
N THR A 7 40.28 37.94 6.99
CA THR A 7 39.32 37.05 7.69
C THR A 7 40.05 36.33 8.82
N ARG A 8 39.56 36.55 10.05
CA ARG A 8 40.16 36.09 11.30
C ARG A 8 40.00 34.57 11.46
N ARG A 9 41.11 33.88 11.71
CA ARG A 9 41.17 32.61 12.45
C ARG A 9 41.94 32.86 13.75
N GLY A 10 41.36 32.47 14.87
CA GLY A 10 42.04 32.16 16.13
C GLY A 10 41.21 31.04 16.77
N ALA A 11 41.65 29.78 16.76
CA ALA A 11 42.67 29.18 17.62
C ALA A 11 42.27 29.26 19.10
N LEU A 12 41.63 28.19 19.58
CA LEU A 12 41.61 27.81 20.99
C LEU A 12 42.31 26.47 21.11
N ALA A 13 43.36 26.47 21.92
CA ALA A 13 44.24 25.36 22.21
C ALA A 13 43.54 24.34 23.12
N GLY A 14 43.61 23.05 22.76
CA GLY A 14 43.30 21.95 23.65
C GLY A 14 44.60 21.35 24.17
N ALA A 15 44.95 21.65 25.42
CA ALA A 15 46.06 21.03 26.13
C ALA A 15 45.69 19.58 26.48
N ALA A 16 46.51 18.63 26.04
CA ALA A 16 46.41 17.23 26.46
C ALA A 16 47.03 17.08 27.86
N ILE A 17 46.17 16.95 28.88
CA ILE A 17 46.58 16.53 30.23
C ILE A 17 46.41 15.01 30.29
N LEU A 18 47.53 14.28 30.31
CA LEU A 18 47.58 12.90 30.78
C LEU A 18 47.29 12.90 32.28
N ALA A 19 46.06 12.55 32.66
CA ALA A 19 45.75 12.12 34.02
C ALA A 19 45.55 10.60 34.01
N ALA A 20 46.44 9.90 34.72
CA ALA A 20 46.40 8.47 34.91
C ALA A 20 45.10 8.07 35.64
N LEU A 21 44.17 7.46 34.90
CA LEU A 21 43.05 6.72 35.48
C LEU A 21 43.58 5.41 36.06
N VAL A 22 43.66 5.36 37.39
CA VAL A 22 43.67 4.11 38.13
C VAL A 22 42.30 3.47 37.87
N ALA A 23 42.27 2.50 36.95
CA ALA A 23 41.11 1.64 36.77
C ALA A 23 40.88 0.86 38.08
N PRO A 24 39.66 0.84 38.65
CA PRO A 24 39.34 -0.19 39.62
C PRO A 24 39.52 -1.53 38.90
N VAL A 25 40.26 -2.45 39.52
CA VAL A 25 40.31 -3.85 39.11
C VAL A 25 38.90 -4.40 39.30
N VAL A 26 38.09 -4.32 38.25
CA VAL A 26 36.87 -5.13 38.13
C VAL A 26 37.41 -6.53 37.85
N GLY A 27 37.43 -7.37 38.88
CA GLY A 27 37.66 -8.80 38.69
C GLY A 27 36.70 -9.33 37.61
N PRO A 28 37.03 -10.43 36.92
CA PRO A 28 36.15 -11.00 35.91
C PRO A 28 34.78 -11.20 36.54
N GLY A 29 33.83 -10.33 36.17
CA GLY A 29 32.44 -10.53 36.50
C GLY A 29 32.08 -11.85 35.86
N VAL A 30 31.70 -12.82 36.70
CA VAL A 30 31.19 -14.09 36.24
C VAL A 30 29.99 -13.74 35.38
N ALA A 31 30.14 -13.82 34.05
CA ALA A 31 29.00 -13.84 33.15
C ALA A 31 28.22 -15.09 33.56
N GLY A 32 27.14 -14.90 34.31
CA GLY A 32 26.20 -15.97 34.61
C GLY A 32 25.77 -16.59 33.28
N ALA A 33 25.84 -17.91 33.18
CA ALA A 33 25.32 -18.62 32.01
C ALA A 33 23.91 -18.11 31.70
N ALA A 34 23.62 -17.81 30.42
CA ALA A 34 22.28 -17.44 30.01
C ALA A 34 21.31 -18.51 30.52
N THR A 35 20.38 -18.11 31.39
CA THR A 35 19.31 -18.97 31.88
C THR A 35 18.53 -19.45 30.67
N ALA A 36 18.48 -20.76 30.43
CA ALA A 36 17.87 -21.32 29.23
C ALA A 36 16.40 -20.89 29.11
N ASP A 37 15.94 -20.60 27.89
CA ASP A 37 14.53 -20.29 27.62
C ASP A 37 13.61 -21.47 27.99
N LEU A 38 12.36 -21.15 28.27
CA LEU A 38 11.31 -22.11 28.59
C LEU A 38 10.34 -22.24 27.42
N TYR A 39 9.76 -23.42 27.25
CA TYR A 39 8.85 -23.74 26.15
C TYR A 39 7.54 -24.31 26.69
N VAL A 40 6.43 -23.89 26.11
CA VAL A 40 5.07 -24.35 26.42
C VAL A 40 4.42 -24.88 25.14
N ASN A 41 3.89 -26.10 25.18
CA ASN A 41 3.18 -26.69 24.04
C ASN A 41 2.21 -27.78 24.51
N ASN A 42 0.92 -27.45 24.64
CA ASN A 42 -0.11 -28.41 25.04
C ASN A 42 -0.48 -29.43 23.95
N ALA A 43 -0.11 -29.17 22.68
CA ALA A 43 -0.31 -30.08 21.56
C ALA A 43 0.79 -31.16 21.45
N ALA A 44 1.85 -31.08 22.27
CA ALA A 44 2.95 -32.06 22.26
C ALA A 44 2.58 -33.44 22.84
N GLY A 45 1.33 -33.64 23.30
CA GLY A 45 0.84 -34.91 23.82
C GLY A 45 1.65 -35.37 25.04
N SER A 46 2.10 -36.63 25.03
CA SER A 46 2.92 -37.19 26.12
C SER A 46 4.31 -36.55 26.27
N ASN A 47 4.72 -35.68 25.35
CA ASN A 47 6.03 -35.02 25.40
C ASN A 47 6.02 -33.72 26.21
N CYS A 48 4.84 -33.17 26.57
CA CYS A 48 4.79 -32.05 27.51
C CYS A 48 4.65 -32.53 28.97
N THR A 49 5.19 -31.78 29.92
CA THR A 49 4.97 -32.02 31.35
C THR A 49 5.17 -30.76 32.21
N ASP A 50 4.21 -30.47 33.08
CA ASP A 50 4.26 -29.32 34.00
C ASP A 50 5.25 -29.49 35.16
N ALA A 51 5.77 -30.70 35.37
CA ALA A 51 6.79 -31.01 36.37
C ALA A 51 8.22 -31.01 35.79
N GLY A 52 8.36 -30.84 34.47
CA GLY A 52 9.62 -30.97 33.74
C GLY A 52 10.51 -29.73 33.76
N SER A 53 11.50 -29.73 32.86
CA SER A 53 12.47 -28.65 32.71
C SER A 53 12.01 -27.51 31.79
N GLY A 54 10.99 -27.72 30.97
CA GLY A 54 10.52 -26.71 30.01
C GLY A 54 11.44 -26.54 28.80
N LEU A 55 12.22 -27.55 28.43
CA LEU A 55 13.06 -27.53 27.23
C LEU A 55 12.23 -27.76 25.95
N PRO A 56 12.72 -27.41 24.74
CA PRO A 56 11.99 -27.66 23.49
C PRO A 56 11.55 -29.13 23.30
N THR A 57 12.37 -30.08 23.76
CA THR A 57 12.09 -31.53 23.67
C THR A 57 11.20 -32.06 24.78
N ALA A 58 10.96 -31.27 25.83
CA ALA A 58 10.13 -31.60 26.98
C ALA A 58 9.46 -30.30 27.52
N PRO A 59 8.57 -29.67 26.72
CA PRO A 59 7.96 -28.40 27.08
C PRO A 59 7.00 -28.55 28.25
N PHE A 60 6.64 -27.44 28.90
CA PHE A 60 5.50 -27.42 29.80
C PHE A 60 4.19 -27.61 29.01
N CYS A 61 3.17 -28.19 29.65
CA CYS A 61 1.84 -28.29 29.06
C CYS A 61 1.03 -27.00 29.26
N THR A 62 1.30 -26.28 30.36
CA THR A 62 0.58 -25.05 30.73
C THR A 62 1.53 -23.85 30.79
N VAL A 63 0.96 -22.67 30.51
CA VAL A 63 1.67 -21.39 30.64
C VAL A 63 1.94 -21.09 32.12
N SER A 64 1.02 -21.47 33.03
CA SER A 64 1.22 -21.29 34.47
C SER A 64 2.41 -22.07 35.03
N ALA A 65 2.65 -23.29 34.55
CA ALA A 65 3.82 -24.07 34.97
C ALA A 65 5.13 -23.37 34.59
N ALA A 66 5.21 -22.88 33.35
CA ALA A 66 6.35 -22.09 32.89
C ALA A 66 6.51 -20.79 33.68
N ALA A 67 5.43 -20.05 33.89
CA ALA A 67 5.45 -18.79 34.65
C ALA A 67 5.88 -18.98 36.11
N GLY A 68 5.54 -20.11 36.73
CA GLY A 68 6.00 -20.45 38.08
C GLY A 68 7.49 -20.76 38.17
N LYS A 69 8.11 -21.15 37.05
CA LYS A 69 9.52 -21.51 36.91
C LYS A 69 10.40 -20.40 36.33
N ALA A 70 9.80 -19.44 35.64
CA ALA A 70 10.51 -18.36 34.99
C ALA A 70 11.34 -17.53 36.00
N GLU A 71 12.57 -17.25 35.61
CA GLU A 71 13.55 -16.41 36.28
C GLU A 71 13.83 -15.16 35.42
N ALA A 72 14.34 -14.12 36.06
CA ALA A 72 14.65 -12.86 35.39
C ALA A 72 15.57 -13.06 34.17
N GLY A 73 15.17 -12.54 33.02
CA GLY A 73 15.91 -12.62 31.75
C GLY A 73 15.50 -13.77 30.84
N GLN A 74 14.69 -14.72 31.31
CA GLN A 74 14.22 -15.83 30.48
C GLN A 74 13.08 -15.41 29.54
N THR A 75 13.06 -16.02 28.35
CA THR A 75 11.90 -16.02 27.46
C THR A 75 11.13 -17.33 27.58
N VAL A 76 9.81 -17.23 27.71
CA VAL A 76 8.86 -18.33 27.67
C VAL A 76 8.20 -18.32 26.28
N HIS A 77 8.57 -19.29 25.44
CA HIS A 77 7.99 -19.48 24.11
C HIS A 77 6.73 -20.32 24.21
N ILE A 78 5.60 -19.79 23.75
CA ILE A 78 4.30 -20.44 23.82
C ILE A 78 3.88 -20.86 22.41
N ALA A 79 3.75 -22.16 22.19
CA ALA A 79 3.25 -22.67 20.92
C ALA A 79 1.77 -22.32 20.74
N THR A 80 1.36 -22.08 19.49
CA THR A 80 -0.04 -21.92 19.10
C THR A 80 -0.92 -22.98 19.74
N GLY A 81 -2.05 -22.54 20.30
CA GLY A 81 -2.97 -23.42 20.98
C GLY A 81 -3.83 -22.67 22.00
N ARG A 82 -4.87 -23.36 22.45
CA ARG A 82 -5.77 -22.87 23.50
C ARG A 82 -5.36 -23.41 24.86
N TYR A 83 -4.99 -22.51 25.76
CA TYR A 83 -4.54 -22.76 27.13
C TYR A 83 -5.66 -22.40 28.09
N ASP A 84 -6.42 -23.42 28.45
CA ASP A 84 -7.66 -23.36 29.20
C ASP A 84 -7.42 -23.17 30.72
N GLU A 85 -6.71 -22.12 31.10
CA GLU A 85 -6.18 -21.87 32.44
C GLU A 85 -6.24 -20.39 32.85
N GLN A 86 -6.26 -20.10 34.15
CA GLN A 86 -5.96 -18.76 34.67
C GLN A 86 -4.47 -18.65 34.95
N LEU A 87 -3.80 -17.72 34.27
CA LEU A 87 -2.40 -17.40 34.52
C LEU A 87 -2.27 -16.42 35.68
N LYS A 88 -1.89 -16.93 36.86
CA LYS A 88 -1.54 -16.07 38.01
C LYS A 88 -0.05 -15.74 37.99
N LEU A 89 0.29 -14.51 37.63
CA LEU A 89 1.66 -14.01 37.55
C LEU A 89 2.06 -13.32 38.87
N THR A 90 3.06 -13.89 39.54
CA THR A 90 3.67 -13.33 40.76
C THR A 90 5.19 -13.20 40.68
N LYS A 91 5.81 -13.80 39.65
CA LYS A 91 7.25 -13.71 39.39
C LYS A 91 7.57 -12.39 38.70
N SER A 92 8.77 -11.90 38.96
CA SER A 92 9.27 -10.63 38.43
C SER A 92 10.59 -10.83 37.71
N GLY A 93 10.78 -10.07 36.63
CA GLY A 93 12.09 -9.82 36.07
C GLY A 93 12.79 -8.66 36.78
N THR A 94 13.82 -8.13 36.12
CA THR A 94 14.48 -6.88 36.52
C THR A 94 14.58 -5.94 35.32
N ALA A 95 14.94 -4.68 35.56
CA ALA A 95 15.12 -3.71 34.47
C ALA A 95 16.12 -4.16 33.39
N GLY A 96 17.19 -4.87 33.75
CA GLY A 96 18.19 -5.39 32.81
C GLY A 96 17.90 -6.82 32.32
N ALA A 97 16.91 -7.50 32.90
CA ALA A 97 16.58 -8.89 32.63
C ALA A 97 15.07 -9.13 32.85
N PRO A 98 14.20 -8.60 31.97
CA PRO A 98 12.76 -8.82 32.07
C PRO A 98 12.41 -10.28 31.78
N ILE A 99 11.28 -10.76 32.32
CA ILE A 99 10.69 -12.04 31.89
C ILE A 99 9.82 -11.76 30.66
N ARG A 100 9.98 -12.53 29.59
CA ARG A 100 9.22 -12.35 28.34
C ARG A 100 8.38 -13.59 28.05
N PHE A 101 7.10 -13.42 27.79
CA PHE A 101 6.21 -14.45 27.25
C PHE A 101 5.93 -14.11 25.79
N VAL A 102 6.27 -15.01 24.87
CA VAL A 102 6.18 -14.79 23.43
C VAL A 102 5.35 -15.89 22.81
N GLY A 103 4.23 -15.51 22.20
CA GLY A 103 3.38 -16.39 21.39
C GLY A 103 3.78 -16.40 19.92
N ALA A 104 2.91 -16.95 19.07
CA ALA A 104 3.04 -16.80 17.62
C ALA A 104 2.74 -15.36 17.18
N ASP A 105 3.28 -14.94 16.03
CA ASP A 105 2.93 -13.66 15.42
C ASP A 105 1.40 -13.54 15.25
N ARG A 106 0.88 -12.31 15.36
CA ARG A 106 -0.56 -12.00 15.29
C ARG A 106 -1.16 -12.64 14.03
N VAL A 107 -1.89 -13.75 14.20
CA VAL A 107 -2.68 -14.37 13.15
C VAL A 107 -4.13 -13.95 13.37
N ASP A 108 -4.68 -13.23 12.42
CA ASP A 108 -6.04 -12.74 12.37
C ASP A 108 -7.01 -13.86 12.72
N ALA A 109 -7.66 -13.75 13.88
CA ALA A 109 -8.71 -14.64 14.39
C ALA A 109 -8.35 -16.12 14.65
N MET A 110 -8.53 -16.52 15.92
CA MET A 110 -8.80 -17.90 16.39
C MET A 110 -7.72 -18.98 16.18
N GLY A 111 -6.57 -18.65 15.57
CA GLY A 111 -5.48 -19.60 15.30
C GLY A 111 -4.18 -19.36 16.07
N GLY A 112 -4.14 -18.40 17.01
CA GLY A 112 -2.93 -18.01 17.76
C GLY A 112 -2.78 -18.68 19.15
N VAL A 113 -1.96 -18.07 20.02
CA VAL A 113 -1.87 -18.45 21.45
C VAL A 113 -3.03 -17.81 22.20
N GLN A 114 -3.90 -18.63 22.79
CA GLN A 114 -5.05 -18.17 23.55
C GLN A 114 -4.92 -18.61 25.01
N ILE A 115 -4.96 -17.67 25.94
CA ILE A 115 -5.01 -17.96 27.38
C ILE A 115 -6.40 -17.60 27.90
N GLY A 116 -7.03 -18.55 28.58
CA GLY A 116 -8.32 -18.38 29.22
C GLY A 116 -9.47 -19.08 28.50
N LYS A 117 -10.72 -18.79 28.90
CA LYS A 117 -11.91 -19.38 28.27
C LYS A 117 -13.08 -18.41 28.15
N THR A 118 -13.94 -18.74 27.18
CA THR A 118 -15.12 -17.99 26.76
C THR A 118 -16.38 -18.28 27.59
N ASP A 119 -16.34 -19.28 28.47
CA ASP A 119 -17.48 -19.80 29.25
C ASP A 119 -17.18 -19.92 30.76
N TRP A 120 -16.16 -19.19 31.24
CA TRP A 120 -15.75 -19.20 32.64
C TRP A 120 -16.78 -18.64 33.62
N LYS A 121 -16.71 -19.18 34.84
CA LYS A 121 -17.44 -18.68 36.02
C LYS A 121 -16.93 -17.28 36.41
N ALA A 122 -17.78 -16.51 37.09
CA ALA A 122 -17.42 -15.19 37.61
C ALA A 122 -16.19 -15.26 38.54
N GLY A 123 -15.29 -14.28 38.42
CA GLY A 123 -14.13 -14.08 39.29
C GLY A 123 -12.81 -14.74 38.83
N LEU A 124 -12.74 -15.30 37.61
CA LEU A 124 -11.51 -15.80 37.00
C LEU A 124 -11.01 -14.85 35.90
N HIS A 125 -9.70 -14.70 35.79
CA HIS A 125 -9.02 -13.85 34.80
C HIS A 125 -8.14 -14.72 33.89
N ALA A 126 -7.98 -14.37 32.62
CA ALA A 126 -7.02 -15.05 31.76
C ALA A 126 -5.61 -14.77 32.27
N LEU A 127 -5.33 -13.51 32.58
CA LEU A 127 -4.11 -13.07 33.26
C LEU A 127 -4.48 -12.31 34.54
N TRP A 128 -3.90 -12.74 35.66
CA TRP A 128 -3.90 -12.01 36.91
C TRP A 128 -2.46 -11.74 37.34
N ALA A 129 -1.97 -10.52 37.11
CA ALA A 129 -0.68 -10.06 37.58
C ALA A 129 -0.84 -9.34 38.93
N SER A 130 -0.17 -9.86 39.96
CA SER A 130 -0.28 -9.34 41.33
C SER A 130 1.09 -9.29 41.97
N GLY A 131 1.60 -8.08 42.24
CA GLY A 131 2.94 -7.86 42.79
C GLY A 131 4.10 -8.14 41.83
N ALA A 132 3.82 -8.36 40.53
CA ALA A 132 4.83 -8.70 39.54
C ALA A 132 5.48 -7.44 38.93
N GLN A 133 6.74 -7.56 38.51
CA GLN A 133 7.50 -6.47 37.91
C GLN A 133 8.30 -6.90 36.69
N HIS A 134 8.47 -6.00 35.71
CA HIS A 134 9.32 -6.22 34.53
C HIS A 134 8.98 -7.51 33.75
N VAL A 135 7.72 -7.64 33.35
CA VAL A 135 7.22 -8.78 32.57
C VAL A 135 6.50 -8.30 31.32
N SER A 136 6.76 -8.94 30.18
CA SER A 136 6.07 -8.64 28.93
C SER A 136 5.37 -9.87 28.36
N PHE A 137 4.19 -9.66 27.78
CA PHE A 137 3.46 -10.63 26.95
C PHE A 137 3.38 -10.08 25.53
N GLU A 138 3.71 -10.91 24.55
CA GLU A 138 3.76 -10.54 23.15
C GLU A 138 3.07 -11.60 22.29
N GLY A 139 2.12 -11.22 21.43
CA GLY A 139 1.43 -12.19 20.54
C GLY A 139 0.48 -13.14 21.29
N VAL A 140 -0.15 -12.68 22.37
CA VAL A 140 -1.05 -13.50 23.21
C VAL A 140 -2.47 -12.94 23.20
N GLU A 141 -3.45 -13.80 22.98
CA GLU A 141 -4.86 -13.51 23.18
C GLU A 141 -5.28 -13.83 24.63
N PHE A 142 -5.93 -12.88 25.29
CA PHE A 142 -6.51 -13.06 26.62
C PHE A 142 -8.04 -13.13 26.53
N THR A 143 -8.60 -14.24 26.99
CA THR A 143 -10.02 -14.56 26.81
C THR A 143 -10.77 -14.59 28.13
N GLY A 144 -11.88 -13.84 28.24
CA GLY A 144 -12.71 -13.78 29.45
C GLY A 144 -14.22 -13.72 29.18
N SER A 145 -15.04 -14.09 30.18
CA SER A 145 -16.51 -14.13 30.04
C SER A 145 -17.33 -13.74 31.28
N GLY A 146 -16.70 -13.56 32.45
CA GLY A 146 -17.42 -13.29 33.72
C GLY A 146 -16.74 -12.32 34.69
N ALA A 147 -15.49 -11.94 34.44
CA ALA A 147 -14.72 -10.92 35.13
C ALA A 147 -13.78 -10.24 34.11
N GLU A 148 -12.86 -9.40 34.56
CA GLU A 148 -11.83 -8.82 33.70
C GLU A 148 -11.01 -9.93 33.04
N ALA A 149 -10.81 -9.85 31.71
CA ALA A 149 -9.94 -10.82 31.02
C ALA A 149 -8.50 -10.69 31.54
N VAL A 150 -8.05 -9.45 31.77
CA VAL A 150 -6.75 -9.16 32.40
C VAL A 150 -6.92 -8.24 33.60
N LEU A 151 -6.41 -8.68 34.75
CA LEU A 151 -6.27 -7.86 35.95
C LEU A 151 -4.80 -7.66 36.29
N ILE A 152 -4.33 -6.41 36.30
CA ILE A 152 -2.99 -6.03 36.75
C ILE A 152 -3.14 -5.18 38.00
N GLU A 153 -2.70 -5.70 39.14
CA GLU A 153 -2.79 -5.01 40.42
C GLU A 153 -1.44 -5.00 41.16
N ASN A 154 -1.16 -3.88 41.83
CA ASN A 154 0.05 -3.68 42.64
C ASN A 154 1.34 -4.10 41.91
N SER A 155 1.40 -3.91 40.59
CA SER A 155 2.44 -4.44 39.69
C SER A 155 3.07 -3.30 38.89
N SER A 156 4.33 -3.43 38.48
CA SER A 156 5.01 -2.35 37.76
C SER A 156 5.75 -2.81 36.51
N LYS A 157 5.83 -1.98 35.46
CA LYS A 157 6.55 -2.34 34.22
C LYS A 157 6.03 -3.65 33.60
N ILE A 158 4.71 -3.82 33.59
CA ILE A 158 4.03 -4.92 32.88
C ILE A 158 3.69 -4.43 31.48
N SER A 159 4.03 -5.20 30.44
CA SER A 159 3.72 -4.86 29.04
C SER A 159 2.87 -5.93 28.38
N LEU A 160 1.77 -5.53 27.75
CA LEU A 160 0.96 -6.36 26.86
C LEU A 160 1.12 -5.80 25.45
N LEU A 161 1.67 -6.59 24.55
CA LEU A 161 2.14 -6.16 23.23
C LEU A 161 1.56 -7.03 22.13
N ARG A 162 1.05 -6.42 21.06
CA ARG A 162 0.71 -7.12 19.79
C ARG A 162 -0.17 -8.37 19.97
N GLY A 163 -1.13 -8.30 20.89
CA GLY A 163 -2.04 -9.39 21.22
C GLY A 163 -3.50 -9.01 21.00
N SER A 164 -4.40 -9.77 21.60
CA SER A 164 -5.82 -9.46 21.59
C SER A 164 -6.45 -9.68 22.97
N VAL A 165 -7.57 -9.02 23.19
CA VAL A 165 -8.50 -9.31 24.26
C VAL A 165 -9.81 -9.71 23.61
N TRP A 166 -10.22 -10.94 23.86
CA TRP A 166 -11.47 -11.47 23.33
C TRP A 166 -12.46 -11.71 24.47
N GLY A 167 -13.64 -11.11 24.33
CA GLY A 167 -14.71 -11.28 25.31
C GLY A 167 -14.51 -10.46 26.60
N GLY A 168 -15.52 -10.58 27.45
CA GLY A 168 -15.64 -9.91 28.74
C GLY A 168 -17.10 -10.04 29.18
N GLY A 169 -17.35 -10.40 30.44
CA GLY A 169 -18.73 -10.42 30.93
C GLY A 169 -19.38 -9.03 30.81
N PRO A 170 -20.71 -8.91 30.72
CA PRO A 170 -21.40 -7.61 30.64
C PRO A 170 -21.12 -6.66 31.82
N SER A 171 -20.42 -7.14 32.85
CA SER A 171 -20.18 -6.47 34.13
C SER A 171 -18.71 -6.09 34.41
N ALA A 172 -17.75 -6.38 33.52
CA ALA A 172 -16.33 -6.12 33.78
C ALA A 172 -15.56 -5.67 32.52
N PRO A 173 -14.56 -4.77 32.67
CA PRO A 173 -13.75 -4.32 31.54
C PRO A 173 -12.84 -5.42 30.97
N GLY A 174 -12.37 -5.27 29.74
CA GLY A 174 -11.42 -6.21 29.14
C GLY A 174 -10.12 -6.29 29.93
N ILE A 175 -9.49 -5.13 30.14
CA ILE A 175 -8.30 -4.98 30.99
C ILE A 175 -8.60 -3.99 32.10
N ARG A 176 -8.21 -4.32 33.32
CA ARG A 176 -8.20 -3.40 34.46
C ARG A 176 -6.81 -3.31 35.08
N ILE A 177 -6.37 -2.08 35.31
CA ILE A 177 -5.11 -1.75 35.98
C ILE A 177 -5.45 -1.07 37.29
N ALA A 178 -5.01 -1.63 38.41
CA ALA A 178 -5.49 -1.25 39.74
C ALA A 178 -4.41 -1.25 40.82
N GLY A 179 -4.80 -0.81 42.03
CA GLY A 179 -3.93 -0.76 43.21
C GLY A 179 -2.80 0.24 43.03
N THR A 180 -1.60 -0.11 43.53
CA THR A 180 -0.40 0.73 43.42
C THR A 180 0.41 0.48 42.13
N SER A 181 -0.26 0.04 41.06
CA SER A 181 0.43 -0.31 39.81
C SER A 181 1.06 0.92 39.15
N SER A 182 2.17 0.72 38.43
CA SER A 182 2.88 1.80 37.75
C SER A 182 3.53 1.35 36.44
N ASP A 183 3.65 2.26 35.48
CA ASP A 183 4.35 2.02 34.22
C ASP A 183 3.86 0.79 33.44
N VAL A 184 2.54 0.54 33.46
CA VAL A 184 1.93 -0.54 32.68
C VAL A 184 1.76 -0.09 31.24
N ARG A 185 2.12 -0.94 30.28
CA ARG A 185 1.96 -0.67 28.84
C ARG A 185 0.95 -1.64 28.25
N VAL A 186 -0.06 -1.10 27.57
CA VAL A 186 -1.03 -1.84 26.75
C VAL A 186 -0.88 -1.31 25.33
N ALA A 187 -0.26 -2.08 24.44
CA ALA A 187 0.04 -1.56 23.11
C ALA A 187 -0.05 -2.57 21.97
N GLY A 188 -0.56 -2.12 20.81
CA GLY A 188 -0.78 -3.00 19.66
C GLY A 188 -1.86 -4.06 19.92
N MET A 189 -2.75 -3.84 20.89
CA MET A 189 -3.78 -4.81 21.26
C MET A 189 -5.05 -4.61 20.44
N ASP A 190 -5.67 -5.71 20.03
CA ASP A 190 -7.00 -5.73 19.43
C ASP A 190 -8.06 -6.12 20.47
N PHE A 191 -9.10 -5.32 20.63
CA PHE A 191 -10.20 -5.59 21.54
C PHE A 191 -11.45 -5.89 20.75
N SER A 192 -12.01 -7.07 21.00
CA SER A 192 -13.21 -7.55 20.31
C SER A 192 -14.19 -8.17 21.30
N TYR A 193 -15.48 -7.87 21.14
CA TYR A 193 -16.58 -8.43 21.94
C TYR A 193 -16.49 -8.18 23.45
N VAL A 194 -15.91 -7.06 23.87
CA VAL A 194 -15.95 -6.63 25.27
C VAL A 194 -17.34 -6.05 25.58
N GLY A 195 -17.97 -6.49 26.67
CA GLY A 195 -19.31 -6.03 27.11
C GLY A 195 -19.34 -4.79 27.99
N ASN A 196 -18.17 -4.21 28.26
CA ASN A 196 -17.95 -3.07 29.13
C ASN A 196 -16.85 -2.17 28.51
N SER A 197 -16.17 -1.35 29.31
CA SER A 197 -14.99 -0.59 28.85
C SER A 197 -13.88 -1.55 28.44
N ASN A 198 -13.14 -1.25 27.36
CA ASN A 198 -12.05 -2.10 26.92
C ASN A 198 -10.89 -2.06 27.91
N VAL A 199 -10.56 -0.86 28.39
CA VAL A 199 -9.51 -0.63 29.38
C VAL A 199 -10.01 0.32 30.46
N VAL A 200 -9.76 -0.03 31.72
CA VAL A 200 -9.96 0.84 32.89
C VAL A 200 -8.67 0.96 33.67
N VAL A 201 -8.25 2.19 33.94
CA VAL A 201 -7.12 2.52 34.80
C VAL A 201 -7.65 3.17 36.07
N ASP A 202 -7.53 2.48 37.20
CA ASP A 202 -8.07 2.93 38.49
C ASP A 202 -7.22 4.03 39.14
N ALA A 203 -7.81 4.68 40.15
CA ALA A 203 -7.15 5.72 40.92
C ALA A 203 -5.93 5.19 41.69
N GLY A 204 -4.86 5.99 41.69
CA GLY A 204 -3.59 5.64 42.33
C GLY A 204 -2.59 4.94 41.41
N VAL A 205 -3.01 4.49 40.22
CA VAL A 205 -2.11 4.02 39.16
C VAL A 205 -1.35 5.22 38.56
N THR A 206 -0.12 5.01 38.10
CA THR A 206 0.70 6.08 37.52
C THR A 206 1.48 5.63 36.28
N GLY A 207 1.69 6.52 35.31
CA GLY A 207 2.60 6.28 34.19
C GLY A 207 2.15 5.20 33.20
N THR A 208 0.85 4.86 33.16
CA THR A 208 0.31 3.90 32.20
C THR A 208 0.44 4.42 30.78
N VAL A 209 0.81 3.55 29.82
CA VAL A 209 0.84 3.88 28.40
C VAL A 209 -0.12 2.98 27.63
N ILE A 210 -1.07 3.59 26.93
CA ILE A 210 -2.09 2.93 26.11
C ILE A 210 -1.85 3.39 24.67
N SER A 211 -1.20 2.56 23.86
CA SER A 211 -0.69 2.95 22.55
C SER A 211 -1.13 2.03 21.42
N THR A 212 -1.52 2.54 20.26
CA THR A 212 -1.62 1.70 19.05
C THR A 212 -2.64 0.56 19.20
N ASN A 213 -3.68 0.75 20.02
CA ASN A 213 -4.70 -0.27 20.23
C ASN A 213 -5.91 -0.05 19.34
N ARG A 214 -6.51 -1.15 18.89
CA ARG A 214 -7.78 -1.15 18.17
C ARG A 214 -8.88 -1.52 19.16
N PHE A 215 -9.76 -0.57 19.47
CA PHE A 215 -10.96 -0.82 20.25
C PHE A 215 -12.15 -0.97 19.30
N PHE A 216 -12.42 -2.19 18.85
CA PHE A 216 -13.53 -2.45 17.93
C PHE A 216 -14.77 -2.95 18.65
N VAL A 217 -15.88 -2.27 18.40
CA VAL A 217 -17.24 -2.74 18.72
C VAL A 217 -17.41 -3.07 20.20
N ASN A 218 -17.72 -2.06 21.00
CA ASN A 218 -18.32 -2.32 22.30
C ASN A 218 -19.71 -2.92 22.06
N SER A 219 -19.97 -4.11 22.63
CA SER A 219 -21.31 -4.71 22.56
C SER A 219 -22.34 -3.94 23.42
N SER A 220 -21.88 -2.93 24.16
CA SER A 220 -22.70 -2.03 24.97
C SER A 220 -22.45 -0.56 24.61
N ASP A 221 -23.54 0.21 24.48
CA ASP A 221 -23.52 1.67 24.33
C ASP A 221 -23.44 2.42 25.67
N SER A 222 -23.34 1.67 26.79
CA SER A 222 -23.49 2.21 28.15
C SER A 222 -22.17 2.50 28.83
N TYR A 223 -21.04 2.09 28.24
CA TYR A 223 -19.71 2.24 28.83
C TYR A 223 -18.76 2.98 27.88
N PRO A 224 -17.87 3.84 28.39
CA PRO A 224 -16.80 4.40 27.57
C PRO A 224 -15.87 3.32 27.04
N ALA A 225 -15.21 3.54 25.90
CA ALA A 225 -14.23 2.60 25.40
C ALA A 225 -12.98 2.53 26.30
N LEU A 226 -12.52 3.67 26.80
CA LEU A 226 -11.35 3.80 27.68
C LEU A 226 -11.65 4.76 28.83
N VAL A 227 -11.35 4.33 30.06
CA VAL A 227 -11.51 5.15 31.27
C VAL A 227 -10.20 5.22 32.06
N VAL A 228 -9.76 6.44 32.38
CA VAL A 228 -8.60 6.73 33.23
C VAL A 228 -9.08 7.53 34.43
N LEU A 229 -9.12 6.90 35.61
CA LEU A 229 -9.69 7.45 36.84
C LEU A 229 -8.59 7.92 37.77
N GLY A 230 -8.30 9.21 37.87
CA GLY A 230 -7.33 9.73 38.84
C GLY A 230 -5.95 9.06 38.76
N SER A 231 -5.46 8.83 37.54
CA SER A 231 -4.20 8.14 37.25
C SER A 231 -3.22 9.09 36.54
N PRO A 232 -2.31 9.75 37.30
CA PRO A 232 -1.38 10.73 36.76
C PRO A 232 -0.39 10.17 35.72
N ASN A 233 0.03 11.04 34.81
CA ASN A 233 1.02 10.77 33.75
C ASN A 233 0.63 9.61 32.83
N THR A 234 -0.67 9.38 32.66
CA THR A 234 -1.18 8.38 31.71
C THR A 234 -1.03 8.90 30.29
N VAL A 235 -0.47 8.10 29.40
CA VAL A 235 -0.30 8.43 27.98
C VAL A 235 -1.26 7.58 27.16
N VAL A 236 -2.09 8.23 26.35
CA VAL A 236 -3.07 7.62 25.45
C VAL A 236 -2.76 8.10 24.04
N VAL A 237 -2.12 7.25 23.24
CA VAL A 237 -1.54 7.67 21.96
C VAL A 237 -1.86 6.70 20.83
N SER A 238 -2.14 7.20 19.62
CA SER A 238 -2.29 6.35 18.43
C SER A 238 -3.31 5.22 18.58
N ASN A 239 -4.40 5.39 19.34
CA ASN A 239 -5.43 4.36 19.43
C ASN A 239 -6.54 4.63 18.40
N THR A 240 -7.11 3.56 17.83
CA THR A 240 -8.35 3.63 17.04
C THR A 240 -9.50 3.18 17.94
N VAL A 241 -10.36 4.12 18.33
CA VAL A 241 -11.46 3.94 19.29
C VAL A 241 -12.80 3.91 18.55
N LYS A 242 -13.49 2.76 18.57
CA LYS A 242 -14.89 2.63 18.12
C LYS A 242 -15.80 2.17 19.26
N SER A 243 -16.63 3.07 19.77
CA SER A 243 -17.43 2.84 20.99
C SER A 243 -18.93 2.60 20.76
N SER A 244 -19.44 2.66 19.52
CA SER A 244 -20.83 2.34 19.17
C SER A 244 -21.87 3.02 20.07
N CYS A 245 -21.88 4.36 20.10
CA CYS A 245 -22.72 5.21 20.95
C CYS A 245 -22.42 5.21 22.46
N GLY A 246 -21.38 4.51 22.91
CA GLY A 246 -20.72 4.82 24.19
C GLY A 246 -19.75 6.00 24.06
N ASN A 247 -19.29 6.55 25.17
CA ASN A 247 -18.23 7.57 25.15
C ASN A 247 -16.90 6.97 24.61
N GLY A 248 -16.06 7.81 24.02
CA GLY A 248 -14.73 7.39 23.56
C GLY A 248 -13.75 7.25 24.72
N ILE A 249 -12.93 8.28 24.92
CA ILE A 249 -11.87 8.34 25.92
C ILE A 249 -12.31 9.24 27.08
N VAL A 250 -12.18 8.78 28.32
CA VAL A 250 -12.56 9.53 29.53
C VAL A 250 -11.39 9.64 30.50
N LEU A 251 -10.90 10.86 30.71
CA LEU A 251 -9.96 11.23 31.77
C LEU A 251 -10.72 11.82 32.97
N ALA A 252 -11.07 10.97 33.94
CA ALA A 252 -11.80 11.37 35.14
C ALA A 252 -10.86 11.63 36.33
N GLY A 253 -11.35 12.36 37.33
CA GLY A 253 -10.58 12.64 38.55
C GLY A 253 -9.24 13.35 38.30
N ALA A 254 -8.30 13.21 39.24
CA ALA A 254 -6.99 13.86 39.17
C ALA A 254 -5.98 13.13 38.24
N SER A 255 -6.39 12.79 37.01
CA SER A 255 -5.54 12.24 35.95
C SER A 255 -4.62 13.32 35.35
N THR A 256 -3.82 13.94 36.21
CA THR A 256 -2.94 15.08 35.89
C THR A 256 -1.75 14.66 35.04
N GLY A 257 -1.24 15.56 34.21
CA GLY A 257 -0.12 15.28 33.30
C GLY A 257 -0.43 14.23 32.22
N ALA A 258 -1.71 13.97 31.95
CA ALA A 258 -2.12 13.00 30.95
C ALA A 258 -1.86 13.53 29.54
N VAL A 259 -1.38 12.66 28.64
CA VAL A 259 -1.16 12.97 27.23
C VAL A 259 -2.19 12.22 26.39
N VAL A 260 -2.90 12.91 25.50
CA VAL A 260 -3.86 12.33 24.55
C VAL A 260 -3.53 12.82 23.14
N ARG A 261 -2.79 12.02 22.37
CA ARG A 261 -2.35 12.39 21.02
C ARG A 261 -2.57 11.33 19.96
N ASN A 262 -2.69 11.73 18.70
CA ASN A 262 -2.77 10.82 17.55
C ASN A 262 -3.92 9.80 17.62
N ASN A 263 -4.93 9.97 18.46
CA ASN A 263 -6.02 8.98 18.55
C ASN A 263 -7.06 9.27 17.47
N VAL A 264 -7.66 8.21 16.94
CA VAL A 264 -8.84 8.28 16.07
C VAL A 264 -10.04 7.80 16.88
N ILE A 265 -11.03 8.67 17.07
CA ILE A 265 -12.19 8.41 17.94
C ILE A 265 -13.47 8.51 17.13
N ASP A 266 -14.16 7.40 16.97
CA ASP A 266 -15.48 7.31 16.34
C ASP A 266 -16.50 6.70 17.31
N THR A 267 -17.37 7.55 17.85
CA THR A 267 -18.42 7.14 18.78
C THR A 267 -19.75 6.86 18.10
N SER A 268 -19.80 6.89 16.76
CA SER A 268 -21.00 6.68 15.97
C SER A 268 -21.48 5.22 16.00
N LYS A 269 -22.72 4.98 15.57
CA LYS A 269 -23.30 3.65 15.44
C LYS A 269 -22.60 2.87 14.31
N ASN A 270 -22.49 1.54 14.47
CA ASN A 270 -21.91 0.53 13.56
C ASN A 270 -21.87 0.90 12.07
N TYR A 271 -20.83 0.42 11.37
CA TYR A 271 -20.60 0.68 9.95
C TYR A 271 -21.80 0.34 9.04
N PRO A 272 -22.16 1.21 8.06
CA PRO A 272 -21.60 2.56 7.85
C PRO A 272 -21.95 3.50 9.01
N SER A 273 -20.95 4.30 9.43
CA SER A 273 -21.03 5.19 10.60
C SER A 273 -22.28 6.08 10.55
N GLY A 274 -23.04 6.11 11.65
CA GLY A 274 -24.31 6.82 11.72
C GLY A 274 -24.58 7.47 13.07
N ALA A 275 -25.45 8.48 13.06
CA ALA A 275 -25.83 9.19 14.28
C ALA A 275 -26.41 8.25 15.34
N CYS A 276 -26.16 8.58 16.60
CA CYS A 276 -26.70 7.84 17.73
C CYS A 276 -28.21 8.08 17.88
N PRO A 277 -28.95 7.13 18.49
CA PRO A 277 -30.38 7.31 18.74
C PRO A 277 -30.65 8.58 19.56
N ALA A 278 -31.81 9.22 19.34
CA ALA A 278 -32.19 10.41 20.10
C ALA A 278 -32.12 10.16 21.62
N GLY A 279 -31.46 11.06 22.35
CA GLY A 279 -31.22 10.93 23.79
C GLY A 279 -30.00 10.11 24.19
N LYS A 280 -29.21 9.61 23.22
CA LYS A 280 -27.91 8.98 23.40
C LYS A 280 -26.83 9.89 22.84
N ASP A 281 -26.42 10.88 23.63
CA ASP A 281 -25.32 11.79 23.26
C ASP A 281 -23.99 11.20 23.75
N SER A 282 -23.25 10.55 22.85
CA SER A 282 -21.88 10.09 23.14
C SER A 282 -20.90 11.26 23.02
N THR A 283 -19.90 11.28 23.91
CA THR A 283 -18.80 12.23 23.85
C THR A 283 -17.52 11.54 23.38
N GLY A 284 -16.82 12.15 22.43
CA GLY A 284 -15.56 11.63 21.91
C GLY A 284 -14.44 11.60 22.97
N LEU A 285 -14.08 12.76 23.49
CA LEU A 285 -13.07 12.93 24.53
C LEU A 285 -13.62 13.72 25.73
N THR A 286 -13.56 13.12 26.91
CA THR A 286 -13.94 13.79 28.17
C THR A 286 -12.72 13.98 29.05
N VAL A 287 -12.48 15.21 29.51
CA VAL A 287 -11.42 15.55 30.47
C VAL A 287 -12.03 16.29 31.65
N SER A 288 -11.90 15.70 32.84
CA SER A 288 -12.47 16.29 34.06
C SER A 288 -11.76 17.57 34.49
N ALA A 289 -12.44 18.37 35.30
CA ALA A 289 -11.89 19.64 35.81
C ALA A 289 -10.58 19.49 36.59
N ALA A 290 -10.33 18.32 37.21
CA ALA A 290 -9.10 18.07 37.95
C ALA A 290 -7.93 17.63 37.05
N ALA A 291 -8.19 17.10 35.85
CA ALA A 291 -7.16 16.71 34.89
C ALA A 291 -6.81 17.87 33.93
N ALA A 292 -7.83 18.63 33.51
CA ALA A 292 -7.76 19.68 32.50
C ALA A 292 -6.57 20.65 32.62
N PRO A 293 -6.18 21.18 33.81
CA PRO A 293 -5.11 22.18 33.89
C PRO A 293 -3.71 21.69 33.49
N THR A 294 -3.53 20.37 33.35
CA THR A 294 -2.23 19.74 33.07
C THR A 294 -2.30 18.65 32.00
N ALA A 295 -3.49 18.47 31.40
CA ALA A 295 -3.64 17.55 30.30
C ALA A 295 -2.97 18.15 29.06
N ASP A 296 -2.51 17.29 28.17
CA ASP A 296 -1.87 17.65 26.92
C ASP A 296 -2.60 16.91 25.80
N VAL A 297 -3.48 17.61 25.11
CA VAL A 297 -4.37 17.05 24.08
C VAL A 297 -4.06 17.68 22.74
N ASP A 298 -3.67 16.88 21.74
CA ASP A 298 -3.42 17.39 20.39
C ASP A 298 -3.40 16.27 19.33
N TYR A 299 -3.45 16.62 18.04
CA TYR A 299 -3.33 15.65 16.94
C TYR A 299 -4.36 14.50 16.93
N ASN A 300 -5.52 14.64 17.58
CA ASN A 300 -6.57 13.62 17.55
C ASN A 300 -7.51 13.85 16.35
N VAL A 301 -8.08 12.78 15.80
CA VAL A 301 -9.23 12.86 14.88
C VAL A 301 -10.46 12.36 15.60
N ILE A 302 -11.49 13.20 15.69
CA ILE A 302 -12.73 12.86 16.42
C ILE A 302 -13.93 13.04 15.50
N SER A 303 -14.68 11.95 15.32
CA SER A 303 -15.86 11.90 14.46
C SER A 303 -17.03 12.71 15.04
N PRO A 304 -17.61 13.67 14.30
CA PRO A 304 -18.84 14.34 14.70
C PRO A 304 -20.11 13.52 14.38
N VAL A 305 -19.97 12.38 13.67
CA VAL A 305 -21.08 11.63 13.08
C VAL A 305 -22.11 11.16 14.12
N ALA A 306 -21.68 10.89 15.35
CA ALA A 306 -22.55 10.44 16.43
C ALA A 306 -23.64 11.48 16.81
N GLY A 307 -23.40 12.77 16.59
CA GLY A 307 -24.34 13.86 16.88
C GLY A 307 -24.22 14.48 18.28
N GLY A 308 -23.52 13.82 19.21
CA GLY A 308 -23.17 14.33 20.54
C GLY A 308 -21.98 15.31 20.52
N PRO A 309 -21.51 15.77 21.71
CA PRO A 309 -20.29 16.57 21.81
C PRO A 309 -19.05 15.83 21.33
N VAL A 310 -18.12 16.56 20.73
CA VAL A 310 -16.80 16.01 20.38
C VAL A 310 -15.91 15.98 21.62
N TYR A 311 -15.97 17.06 22.40
CA TYR A 311 -15.23 17.23 23.64
C TYR A 311 -16.18 17.55 24.81
N ASP A 312 -15.82 17.06 26.00
CA ASP A 312 -16.24 17.62 27.28
C ASP A 312 -14.97 18.00 28.05
N TRP A 313 -14.77 19.30 28.25
CA TRP A 313 -13.63 19.86 28.96
C TRP A 313 -14.09 20.55 30.23
N ALA A 314 -13.71 19.97 31.37
CA ALA A 314 -14.08 20.45 32.70
C ALA A 314 -15.61 20.59 32.92
N GLY A 315 -16.42 19.74 32.29
CA GLY A 315 -17.88 19.75 32.39
C GLY A 315 -18.56 20.67 31.35
N VAL A 316 -17.81 21.20 30.39
CA VAL A 316 -18.32 22.04 29.29
C VAL A 316 -18.16 21.30 27.97
N ALA A 317 -19.27 21.14 27.26
CA ALA A 317 -19.31 20.43 25.97
C ALA A 317 -18.92 21.35 24.80
N TYR A 318 -18.11 20.82 23.86
CA TYR A 318 -17.72 21.48 22.62
C TYR A 318 -17.99 20.56 21.42
N ARG A 319 -18.48 21.15 20.32
CA ARG A 319 -18.82 20.42 19.08
C ARG A 319 -17.79 20.58 17.97
N ASP A 320 -16.86 21.52 18.12
CA ASP A 320 -15.84 21.83 17.12
C ASP A 320 -14.50 22.14 17.79
N GLN A 321 -13.42 21.97 17.02
CA GLN A 321 -12.05 22.15 17.49
C GLN A 321 -11.74 23.60 17.84
N ALA A 322 -12.28 24.58 17.10
CA ALA A 322 -11.96 25.99 17.33
C ALA A 322 -12.47 26.49 18.68
N ALA A 323 -13.70 26.13 19.04
CA ALA A 323 -14.29 26.46 20.33
C ALA A 323 -13.59 25.72 21.48
N PHE A 324 -13.20 24.46 21.27
CA PHE A 324 -12.40 23.70 22.23
C PHE A 324 -11.05 24.40 22.46
N HIS A 325 -10.29 24.65 21.41
CA HIS A 325 -8.96 25.28 21.48
C HIS A 325 -9.02 26.66 22.14
N ALA A 326 -10.01 27.49 21.81
CA ALA A 326 -10.17 28.79 22.45
C ALA A 326 -10.40 28.71 23.97
N ALA A 327 -10.99 27.62 24.46
CA ALA A 327 -11.30 27.42 25.86
C ALA A 327 -10.18 26.70 26.65
N SER A 328 -9.47 25.75 26.01
CA SER A 328 -8.44 24.94 26.66
C SER A 328 -7.01 25.42 26.39
N GLY A 329 -6.75 26.01 25.22
CA GLY A 329 -5.40 26.18 24.67
C GLY A 329 -4.84 24.92 24.00
N ASP A 330 -5.54 23.80 24.09
CA ASP A 330 -5.18 22.48 23.54
C ASP A 330 -5.84 22.22 22.18
N GLY A 331 -5.51 21.08 21.55
CA GLY A 331 -6.18 20.60 20.34
C GLY A 331 -5.91 21.43 19.10
N THR A 332 -4.79 22.16 19.04
CA THR A 332 -4.46 23.03 17.90
C THR A 332 -4.47 22.28 16.56
N HIS A 333 -4.01 21.03 16.56
CA HIS A 333 -3.91 20.14 15.40
C HIS A 333 -4.96 19.01 15.43
N ASP A 334 -5.91 19.04 16.36
CA ASP A 334 -7.05 18.13 16.33
C ASP A 334 -7.89 18.38 15.06
N VAL A 335 -8.52 17.32 14.56
CA VAL A 335 -9.42 17.38 13.42
C VAL A 335 -10.78 16.81 13.81
N VAL A 336 -11.85 17.59 13.62
CA VAL A 336 -13.23 17.12 13.78
C VAL A 336 -13.78 16.75 12.42
N ALA A 337 -13.71 15.46 12.08
CA ALA A 337 -14.13 14.92 10.79
C ALA A 337 -14.43 13.43 10.92
N ASP A 338 -15.22 12.90 9.99
CA ASP A 338 -15.39 11.45 9.86
C ASP A 338 -14.03 10.82 9.49
N PRO A 339 -13.48 9.92 10.33
CA PRO A 339 -12.18 9.29 10.06
C PRO A 339 -12.27 8.18 9.01
N SER A 340 -13.48 7.71 8.67
CA SER A 340 -13.65 6.84 7.51
C SER A 340 -13.38 7.62 6.24
N ILE A 341 -12.82 6.99 5.20
CA ILE A 341 -12.64 7.62 3.89
C ILE A 341 -14.05 7.84 3.30
N PRO A 342 -14.63 9.05 3.30
CA PRO A 342 -15.93 9.29 2.70
C PRO A 342 -15.73 9.30 1.18
N TYR A 343 -16.00 8.15 0.55
CA TYR A 343 -16.07 8.10 -0.91
C TYR A 343 -17.38 8.74 -1.35
N ASP A 344 -17.33 9.98 -1.85
CA ASP A 344 -18.51 10.72 -2.32
C ASP A 344 -18.99 10.30 -3.73
N GLY A 345 -18.37 9.25 -4.29
CA GLY A 345 -18.68 8.76 -5.65
C GLY A 345 -17.90 9.45 -6.77
N LYS A 346 -17.22 10.56 -6.52
CA LYS A 346 -16.57 11.38 -7.57
C LYS A 346 -15.08 11.62 -7.32
N THR A 347 -14.70 11.87 -6.06
CA THR A 347 -13.32 12.08 -5.61
C THR A 347 -13.08 11.34 -4.31
N PRO A 348 -11.91 10.72 -4.09
CA PRO A 348 -11.50 10.34 -2.75
C PRO A 348 -11.41 11.63 -1.96
N GLN A 349 -12.15 11.73 -0.86
CA GLN A 349 -11.71 12.62 0.18
C GLN A 349 -10.56 11.92 0.87
N LEU A 350 -9.39 12.57 0.86
CA LEU A 350 -8.22 12.08 1.59
C LEU A 350 -8.62 12.02 3.06
N SER A 351 -8.45 10.86 3.70
CA SER A 351 -8.83 10.72 5.09
C SER A 351 -7.95 11.65 5.94
N PRO A 352 -8.52 12.37 6.92
CA PRO A 352 -7.75 13.24 7.80
C PRO A 352 -6.80 12.49 8.74
N ILE A 353 -6.80 11.14 8.69
CA ILE A 353 -5.91 10.31 9.49
C ILE A 353 -4.55 10.12 8.81
N ILE A 354 -4.51 10.14 7.46
CA ILE A 354 -3.34 9.69 6.69
C ILE A 354 -2.25 10.78 6.72
N ASP A 355 -1.00 10.39 6.94
CA ASP A 355 0.20 11.25 6.89
C ASP A 355 0.06 12.54 7.74
N SER A 356 -0.54 12.41 8.92
CA SER A 356 -1.00 13.55 9.72
C SER A 356 -0.66 13.48 11.22
N ALA A 357 0.01 12.41 11.66
CA ALA A 357 0.32 12.20 13.08
C ALA A 357 1.53 13.01 13.57
N ASP A 358 1.55 13.26 14.88
CA ASP A 358 2.75 13.70 15.58
C ASP A 358 3.68 12.51 15.85
N GLU A 359 4.70 12.33 15.03
CA GLU A 359 5.69 11.25 15.18
C GLU A 359 6.50 11.33 16.49
N ASN A 360 6.50 12.50 17.14
CA ASN A 360 7.22 12.71 18.39
C ASN A 360 6.32 12.48 19.63
N ALA A 361 5.07 12.05 19.43
CA ALA A 361 4.13 11.83 20.52
C ALA A 361 4.68 10.80 21.53
N PRO A 362 4.71 11.11 22.84
CA PRO A 362 5.18 10.19 23.86
C PRO A 362 4.46 8.85 23.79
N GLY A 363 5.20 7.76 23.91
CA GLY A 363 4.64 6.41 23.99
C GLY A 363 4.25 5.76 22.66
N MET A 364 4.36 6.46 21.52
CA MET A 364 4.09 5.92 20.19
C MET A 364 5.00 4.72 19.86
N LEU A 365 4.48 3.74 19.14
CA LEU A 365 5.25 2.58 18.67
C LEU A 365 5.86 2.83 17.29
N PRO A 366 7.00 2.19 16.96
CA PRO A 366 7.57 2.24 15.61
C PRO A 366 6.73 1.49 14.58
N LEU A 367 5.96 0.48 15.02
CA LEU A 367 5.08 -0.31 14.16
C LEU A 367 3.63 -0.08 14.55
N ASP A 368 2.74 -0.23 13.58
CA ASP A 368 1.29 -0.18 13.78
C ASP A 368 0.78 -1.43 14.52
N SER A 369 -0.53 -1.54 14.70
CA SER A 369 -1.13 -2.68 15.41
C SER A 369 -0.89 -4.02 14.70
N TRP A 370 -0.73 -4.00 13.37
CA TRP A 370 -0.48 -5.16 12.51
C TRP A 370 1.01 -5.47 12.34
N GLY A 371 1.89 -4.65 12.89
CA GLY A 371 3.34 -4.80 12.76
C GLY A 371 3.91 -4.19 11.47
N HIS A 372 3.15 -3.35 10.78
CA HIS A 372 3.61 -2.62 9.61
C HIS A 372 4.40 -1.36 10.01
N GLU A 373 5.39 -1.03 9.19
CA GLU A 373 6.06 0.27 9.23
C GLU A 373 5.18 1.34 8.56
N ALA A 374 5.41 2.60 8.94
CA ALA A 374 4.75 3.74 8.32
C ALA A 374 5.15 3.86 6.85
N LYS A 375 4.18 4.22 6.00
CA LYS A 375 4.37 4.33 4.56
C LYS A 375 3.67 5.56 4.02
N ASP A 376 4.44 6.37 3.31
CA ASP A 376 4.00 7.61 2.66
C ASP A 376 2.93 7.32 1.60
N ASP A 377 1.72 7.87 1.77
CA ASP A 377 0.73 7.87 0.70
C ASP A 377 1.10 8.98 -0.30
N PRO A 378 1.48 8.64 -1.54
CA PRO A 378 2.01 9.62 -2.48
C PRO A 378 0.98 10.66 -2.96
N VAL A 379 -0.30 10.51 -2.60
CA VAL A 379 -1.36 11.48 -2.93
C VAL A 379 -1.82 12.30 -1.72
N VAL A 380 -1.35 12.01 -0.52
CA VAL A 380 -1.70 12.73 0.70
C VAL A 380 -0.56 13.67 1.11
N PRO A 381 -0.86 14.94 1.46
CA PRO A 381 0.16 15.82 2.02
C PRO A 381 0.57 15.40 3.43
N ASN A 382 1.88 15.34 3.65
CA ASN A 382 2.51 15.05 4.94
C ASN A 382 2.33 16.26 5.87
N THR A 383 1.28 16.22 6.69
CA THR A 383 0.89 17.29 7.62
C THR A 383 1.32 17.01 9.06
N GLY A 384 1.82 15.80 9.32
CA GLY A 384 2.38 15.38 10.59
C GLY A 384 3.71 16.05 10.96
N THR A 385 4.27 15.66 12.10
CA THR A 385 5.64 16.07 12.51
C THR A 385 6.67 15.03 12.04
N GLY A 386 7.97 15.33 12.16
CA GLY A 386 9.02 14.36 11.80
C GLY A 386 9.13 14.13 10.30
N SER A 387 9.07 12.88 9.84
CA SER A 387 8.93 12.55 8.41
C SER A 387 7.55 12.94 7.86
N GLY A 388 6.54 13.02 8.72
CA GLY A 388 5.17 13.36 8.39
C GLY A 388 4.40 12.25 7.68
N ILE A 389 4.92 11.02 7.69
CA ILE A 389 4.36 9.87 6.94
C ILE A 389 3.54 8.91 7.82
N ARG A 390 3.31 9.31 9.07
CA ARG A 390 2.61 8.48 10.04
C ARG A 390 1.15 8.83 10.08
N ASP A 391 0.35 7.78 10.19
CA ASP A 391 -1.07 7.90 10.35
C ASP A 391 -1.48 8.08 11.82
N ARG A 392 -2.57 8.82 12.01
CA ARG A 392 -3.27 8.87 13.30
C ARG A 392 -4.06 7.59 13.48
N GLY A 393 -4.15 7.14 14.73
CA GLY A 393 -4.80 5.88 15.10
C GLY A 393 -3.81 4.73 15.18
N ALA A 394 -4.37 3.52 15.24
CA ALA A 394 -3.62 2.31 15.52
C ALA A 394 -3.03 1.63 14.28
N ASP A 395 -3.40 2.07 13.08
CA ASP A 395 -3.07 1.40 11.83
C ASP A 395 -2.52 2.40 10.82
N GLU A 396 -1.57 1.94 10.02
CA GLU A 396 -1.10 2.68 8.85
C GLU A 396 -1.95 2.26 7.64
N PHE A 397 -2.38 3.23 6.84
CA PHE A 397 -3.08 2.97 5.59
C PHE A 397 -2.07 2.51 4.55
N LEU A 398 -2.27 1.30 3.99
CA LEU A 398 -1.37 0.70 2.99
C LEU A 398 -2.05 0.46 1.64
N GLY A 399 -3.29 0.92 1.51
CA GLY A 399 -4.20 0.60 0.40
C GLY A 399 -3.96 1.41 -0.88
N PHE A 400 -2.79 2.01 -1.06
CA PHE A 400 -2.45 2.84 -2.21
C PHE A 400 -1.41 2.18 -3.12
N GLY A 401 -1.49 2.54 -4.40
CA GLY A 401 -0.50 2.18 -5.40
C GLY A 401 0.70 3.13 -5.45
N SER A 402 1.45 3.01 -6.53
CA SER A 402 2.64 3.82 -6.81
C SER A 402 2.37 4.90 -7.87
N VAL A 403 3.15 5.97 -7.87
CA VAL A 403 3.01 7.12 -8.77
C VAL A 403 4.14 7.17 -9.81
N PHE A 404 3.88 7.78 -10.97
CA PHE A 404 4.75 7.69 -12.14
C PHE A 404 5.76 8.84 -12.20
N THR A 405 7.03 8.51 -12.37
CA THR A 405 8.07 9.47 -12.74
C THR A 405 8.45 9.28 -14.22
N PRO A 406 8.19 10.27 -15.09
CA PRO A 406 8.62 10.21 -16.47
C PRO A 406 10.14 10.34 -16.58
N ALA A 407 10.77 9.44 -17.32
CA ALA A 407 12.24 9.38 -17.48
C ALA A 407 12.69 9.29 -18.94
N GLY A 408 11.75 9.14 -19.88
CA GLY A 408 12.02 8.63 -21.22
C GLY A 408 11.76 9.57 -22.40
N PRO A 409 12.04 9.08 -23.62
CA PRO A 409 12.55 7.73 -23.91
C PRO A 409 14.07 7.62 -23.73
N VAL A 410 14.52 6.62 -22.97
CA VAL A 410 15.95 6.32 -22.71
C VAL A 410 16.24 4.85 -22.99
N ARG A 411 17.23 4.55 -23.83
CA ARG A 411 17.64 3.18 -24.17
C ARG A 411 18.24 2.47 -22.95
N LEU A 412 17.58 1.44 -22.44
CA LEU A 412 18.11 0.57 -21.38
C LEU A 412 18.71 -0.72 -21.94
N MET A 413 18.15 -1.23 -23.04
CA MET A 413 18.56 -2.50 -23.63
C MET A 413 18.66 -2.41 -25.14
N ASP A 414 19.78 -2.86 -25.72
CA ASP A 414 19.93 -3.12 -27.16
C ASP A 414 20.85 -4.32 -27.36
N THR A 415 20.29 -5.46 -27.74
CA THR A 415 21.04 -6.70 -27.96
C THR A 415 22.03 -6.61 -29.12
N ARG A 416 21.82 -5.69 -30.07
CA ARG A 416 22.72 -5.48 -31.22
C ARG A 416 23.98 -4.74 -30.83
N GLU A 417 23.90 -3.89 -29.82
CA GLU A 417 25.01 -3.06 -29.36
C GLU A 417 25.58 -3.46 -27.99
N GLY A 418 24.93 -4.39 -27.30
CA GLY A 418 25.33 -4.79 -25.95
C GLY A 418 25.03 -3.73 -24.90
N VAL A 419 23.96 -2.96 -25.09
CA VAL A 419 23.49 -1.98 -24.09
C VAL A 419 22.64 -2.73 -23.08
N GLY A 420 22.98 -2.60 -21.78
CA GLY A 420 22.27 -3.22 -20.66
C GLY A 420 22.42 -4.74 -20.53
N VAL A 421 22.72 -5.43 -21.63
CA VAL A 421 22.84 -6.88 -21.74
C VAL A 421 23.99 -7.26 -22.68
N ALA A 422 24.33 -8.55 -22.78
CA ALA A 422 25.36 -9.02 -23.70
C ALA A 422 24.99 -8.73 -25.17
N LYS A 423 25.99 -8.37 -25.99
CA LYS A 423 25.83 -8.16 -27.43
C LYS A 423 25.61 -9.49 -28.17
N ALA A 424 24.37 -9.97 -28.20
CA ALA A 424 23.97 -11.17 -28.92
C ALA A 424 22.45 -11.19 -29.18
N PRO A 425 21.99 -11.69 -30.33
CA PRO A 425 20.58 -11.96 -30.56
C PRO A 425 20.02 -12.90 -29.49
N LEU A 426 18.80 -12.63 -29.02
CA LEU A 426 18.08 -13.52 -28.11
C LEU A 426 17.65 -14.77 -28.87
N LYS A 427 18.04 -15.94 -28.36
CA LYS A 427 17.60 -17.23 -28.90
C LYS A 427 16.15 -17.51 -28.50
N MET A 428 15.35 -17.97 -29.45
CA MET A 428 14.01 -18.50 -29.16
C MET A 428 14.14 -19.70 -28.23
N GLY A 429 13.29 -19.75 -27.21
CA GLY A 429 13.30 -20.73 -26.12
C GLY A 429 14.15 -20.30 -24.93
N SER A 430 14.70 -19.07 -24.95
CA SER A 430 15.54 -18.54 -23.87
C SER A 430 15.04 -17.20 -23.36
N SER A 431 15.45 -16.85 -22.14
CA SER A 431 15.22 -15.55 -21.51
C SER A 431 16.50 -14.73 -21.42
N ILE A 432 16.34 -13.42 -21.33
CA ILE A 432 17.39 -12.47 -20.95
C ILE A 432 16.84 -11.50 -19.90
N ASP A 433 17.66 -11.17 -18.90
CA ASP A 433 17.26 -10.33 -17.77
C ASP A 433 17.91 -8.95 -17.90
N LEU A 434 17.11 -7.92 -17.65
CA LEU A 434 17.52 -6.52 -17.71
C LEU A 434 17.48 -5.92 -16.31
N GLN A 435 18.61 -5.40 -15.85
CA GLN A 435 18.66 -4.53 -14.68
C GLN A 435 18.00 -3.19 -15.00
N VAL A 436 16.98 -2.81 -14.21
CA VAL A 436 16.27 -1.54 -14.37
C VAL A 436 16.46 -0.62 -13.17
N ALA A 437 16.41 -1.15 -11.94
CA ALA A 437 16.65 -0.35 -10.74
C ALA A 437 18.13 0.07 -10.66
N GLY A 438 18.39 1.31 -10.25
CA GLY A 438 19.73 1.89 -10.14
C GLY A 438 20.39 2.24 -11.48
N VAL A 439 19.67 2.18 -12.60
CA VAL A 439 20.19 2.44 -13.96
C VAL A 439 19.55 3.69 -14.55
N ASN A 440 20.36 4.54 -15.21
CA ASN A 440 19.89 5.70 -15.99
C ASN A 440 18.87 6.62 -15.28
N GLY A 441 19.07 6.85 -13.97
CA GLY A 441 18.22 7.73 -13.16
C GLY A 441 17.02 7.04 -12.49
N VAL A 442 16.81 5.74 -12.74
CA VAL A 442 15.86 4.92 -11.98
C VAL A 442 16.43 4.66 -10.58
N PRO A 443 15.66 4.87 -9.48
CA PRO A 443 16.11 4.58 -8.13
C PRO A 443 16.57 3.12 -7.95
N ALA A 444 17.51 2.91 -7.01
CA ALA A 444 18.01 1.57 -6.69
C ALA A 444 17.00 0.74 -5.87
N THR A 445 16.08 1.40 -5.16
CA THR A 445 15.06 0.80 -4.29
C THR A 445 13.72 1.53 -4.48
N GLY A 446 12.62 0.91 -4.05
CA GLY A 446 11.29 1.53 -4.08
C GLY A 446 10.63 1.62 -5.46
N VAL A 447 11.23 1.03 -6.49
CA VAL A 447 10.63 0.93 -7.84
C VAL A 447 9.70 -0.28 -7.88
N THR A 448 8.43 -0.05 -8.16
CA THR A 448 7.39 -1.09 -8.17
C THR A 448 7.09 -1.59 -9.57
N ALA A 449 7.26 -0.74 -10.59
CA ALA A 449 7.03 -1.07 -12.00
C ALA A 449 7.80 -0.13 -12.92
N VAL A 450 8.03 -0.54 -14.17
CA VAL A 450 8.58 0.30 -15.24
C VAL A 450 7.69 0.23 -16.47
N THR A 451 7.62 1.34 -17.21
CA THR A 451 7.00 1.39 -18.53
C THR A 451 8.10 1.49 -19.59
N LEU A 452 8.14 0.51 -20.49
CA LEU A 452 9.13 0.37 -21.55
C LEU A 452 8.42 0.39 -22.91
N ASN A 453 9.03 1.02 -23.92
CA ASN A 453 8.72 0.72 -25.31
C ASN A 453 9.70 -0.37 -25.79
N VAL A 454 9.19 -1.56 -26.06
CA VAL A 454 10.01 -2.72 -26.43
C VAL A 454 9.86 -2.97 -27.92
N THR A 455 10.98 -3.08 -28.63
CA THR A 455 11.01 -3.33 -30.08
C THR A 455 11.74 -4.61 -30.37
N VAL A 456 11.12 -5.50 -31.16
CA VAL A 456 11.81 -6.64 -31.77
C VAL A 456 12.23 -6.28 -33.19
N THR A 457 13.42 -6.73 -33.60
CA THR A 457 13.93 -6.51 -34.95
C THR A 457 14.74 -7.71 -35.45
N ALA A 458 14.83 -7.85 -36.77
CA ALA A 458 15.50 -8.95 -37.45
C ALA A 458 15.16 -10.38 -36.94
N PRO A 459 13.89 -10.71 -36.59
CA PRO A 459 13.56 -12.06 -36.15
C PRO A 459 13.72 -13.06 -37.30
N THR A 460 14.38 -14.19 -37.05
CA THR A 460 14.61 -15.20 -38.10
C THR A 460 13.38 -16.09 -38.33
N LYS A 461 12.42 -16.11 -37.41
CA LYS A 461 11.15 -16.85 -37.47
C LYS A 461 10.03 -16.03 -36.83
N GLY A 462 8.78 -16.32 -37.22
CA GLY A 462 7.61 -15.76 -36.53
C GLY A 462 7.48 -16.34 -35.12
N SER A 463 7.18 -15.49 -34.14
CA SER A 463 7.05 -15.87 -32.72
C SER A 463 6.45 -14.73 -31.88
N TYR A 464 6.64 -14.81 -30.56
CA TYR A 464 6.26 -13.81 -29.58
C TYR A 464 7.35 -13.58 -28.51
N LEU A 465 7.23 -12.45 -27.82
CA LEU A 465 8.05 -12.05 -26.68
C LEU A 465 7.14 -11.89 -25.46
N THR A 466 7.55 -12.44 -24.33
CA THR A 466 6.93 -12.20 -23.02
C THR A 466 7.86 -11.32 -22.20
N VAL A 467 7.36 -10.18 -21.72
CA VAL A 467 8.06 -9.30 -20.77
C VAL A 467 7.38 -9.43 -19.42
N TYR A 468 8.13 -9.79 -18.38
CA TYR A 468 7.57 -10.19 -17.08
C TYR A 468 8.52 -9.87 -15.90
N PRO A 469 8.01 -9.76 -14.67
CA PRO A 469 8.84 -9.50 -13.50
C PRO A 469 9.83 -10.65 -13.27
N HIS A 470 11.11 -10.31 -13.15
CA HIS A 470 12.15 -11.28 -12.83
C HIS A 470 11.97 -11.78 -11.38
N GLY A 471 12.14 -13.08 -11.13
CA GLY A 471 12.05 -13.64 -9.78
C GLY A 471 10.65 -13.70 -9.18
N ALA A 472 9.60 -13.40 -9.95
CA ALA A 472 8.22 -13.59 -9.52
C ALA A 472 7.86 -15.07 -9.33
N GLU A 473 7.04 -15.36 -8.32
CA GLU A 473 6.41 -16.66 -8.14
C GLU A 473 5.15 -16.74 -9.00
N TYR A 474 4.95 -17.88 -9.67
CA TYR A 474 3.77 -18.15 -10.49
C TYR A 474 3.03 -19.40 -9.98
N PRO A 475 1.70 -19.46 -10.12
CA PRO A 475 0.91 -20.63 -9.75
C PRO A 475 1.42 -21.94 -10.38
N GLU A 476 1.14 -23.06 -9.69
CA GLU A 476 1.33 -24.42 -10.23
C GLU A 476 2.77 -24.75 -10.66
N GLY A 477 3.77 -24.07 -10.08
CA GLY A 477 5.18 -24.28 -10.39
C GLY A 477 5.60 -23.73 -11.75
N ALA A 478 4.78 -22.87 -12.37
CA ALA A 478 5.17 -22.15 -13.57
C ALA A 478 6.38 -21.24 -13.29
N THR A 479 7.22 -21.04 -14.29
CA THR A 479 8.43 -20.19 -14.18
C THR A 479 8.27 -18.82 -14.84
N ARG A 480 7.12 -18.59 -15.51
CA ARG A 480 6.78 -17.37 -16.23
C ARG A 480 5.28 -17.33 -16.55
N PRO A 481 4.72 -16.17 -16.90
CA PRO A 481 3.33 -16.06 -17.33
C PRO A 481 3.15 -16.53 -18.79
N THR A 482 1.91 -16.83 -19.16
CA THR A 482 1.55 -17.27 -20.53
C THR A 482 1.28 -16.10 -21.48
N ALA A 483 1.38 -14.85 -21.01
CA ALA A 483 1.13 -13.63 -21.78
C ALA A 483 2.12 -13.45 -22.94
N SER A 484 1.67 -12.85 -24.05
CA SER A 484 2.52 -12.45 -25.18
C SER A 484 2.47 -10.94 -25.38
N SER A 485 3.54 -10.26 -24.94
CA SER A 485 3.65 -8.80 -25.03
C SER A 485 3.79 -8.31 -26.47
N ILE A 486 4.53 -9.04 -27.32
CA ILE A 486 4.77 -8.68 -28.72
C ILE A 486 4.65 -9.93 -29.57
N ASN A 487 4.04 -9.82 -30.76
CA ASN A 487 3.89 -10.92 -31.71
C ASN A 487 4.44 -10.47 -33.09
N TRP A 488 5.15 -11.34 -33.81
CA TRP A 488 5.78 -10.97 -35.08
C TRP A 488 5.82 -12.13 -36.08
N VAL A 489 6.05 -11.77 -37.35
CA VAL A 489 6.50 -12.68 -38.41
C VAL A 489 7.99 -12.51 -38.69
N ALA A 490 8.60 -13.46 -39.43
CA ALA A 490 10.02 -13.40 -39.78
C ALA A 490 10.37 -12.09 -40.51
N GLY A 491 11.50 -11.48 -40.14
CA GLY A 491 12.01 -10.21 -40.69
C GLY A 491 11.26 -8.95 -40.24
N GLN A 492 10.17 -9.06 -39.48
CA GLN A 492 9.39 -7.91 -39.05
C GLN A 492 10.08 -7.14 -37.92
N THR A 493 10.09 -5.80 -38.04
CA THR A 493 10.39 -4.89 -36.92
C THR A 493 9.08 -4.37 -36.35
N ILE A 494 8.80 -4.62 -35.07
CA ILE A 494 7.55 -4.21 -34.44
C ILE A 494 7.77 -3.83 -32.96
N PRO A 495 7.25 -2.69 -32.51
CA PRO A 495 7.25 -2.31 -31.11
C PRO A 495 5.90 -2.57 -30.41
N ASN A 496 5.93 -2.69 -29.09
CA ASN A 496 4.78 -2.50 -28.20
C ASN A 496 5.25 -1.81 -26.91
N GLN A 497 4.44 -0.93 -26.34
CA GLN A 497 4.66 -0.46 -24.97
C GLN A 497 4.27 -1.56 -23.97
N VAL A 498 5.06 -1.72 -22.93
CA VAL A 498 4.82 -2.68 -21.84
C VAL A 498 5.04 -1.99 -20.50
N THR A 499 4.10 -2.13 -19.58
CA THR A 499 4.26 -1.80 -18.16
C THR A 499 4.39 -3.11 -17.40
N VAL A 500 5.49 -3.25 -16.66
CA VAL A 500 5.86 -4.52 -16.00
C VAL A 500 6.30 -4.24 -14.57
N PRO A 501 5.85 -5.05 -13.58
CA PRO A 501 6.36 -4.93 -12.23
C PRO A 501 7.87 -5.15 -12.18
N VAL A 502 8.52 -4.52 -11.20
CA VAL A 502 9.93 -4.71 -10.92
C VAL A 502 10.04 -5.44 -9.60
N ILE A 503 10.58 -6.65 -9.66
CA ILE A 503 10.99 -7.44 -8.50
C ILE A 503 12.51 -7.53 -8.57
N ASP A 504 13.19 -7.48 -7.42
CA ASP A 504 14.66 -7.52 -7.27
C ASP A 504 15.47 -6.53 -8.13
N GLY A 505 14.80 -5.52 -8.70
CA GLY A 505 15.39 -4.51 -9.56
C GLY A 505 15.50 -4.89 -11.03
N LYS A 506 14.93 -6.04 -11.46
CA LYS A 506 15.04 -6.54 -12.83
C LYS A 506 13.71 -6.84 -13.51
N VAL A 507 13.80 -7.00 -14.83
CA VAL A 507 12.72 -7.45 -15.73
C VAL A 507 13.27 -8.53 -16.66
N SER A 508 12.50 -9.58 -16.91
CA SER A 508 12.86 -10.68 -17.81
C SER A 508 12.15 -10.58 -19.16
N PHE A 509 12.87 -11.00 -20.21
CA PHE A 509 12.39 -11.04 -21.60
C PHE A 509 12.56 -12.44 -22.15
N TYR A 510 11.46 -13.14 -22.43
CA TYR A 510 11.47 -14.49 -22.98
C TYR A 510 11.04 -14.49 -24.46
N ALA A 511 11.88 -15.03 -25.35
CA ALA A 511 11.52 -15.25 -26.74
C ALA A 511 10.90 -16.65 -26.91
N GLY A 512 9.64 -16.72 -27.32
CA GLY A 512 8.92 -17.98 -27.51
C GLY A 512 9.44 -18.83 -28.69
N GLY A 513 9.14 -20.13 -28.66
CA GLY A 513 9.44 -21.08 -29.74
C GLY A 513 10.87 -21.61 -29.73
N GLU A 514 11.31 -22.22 -30.86
CA GLU A 514 12.63 -22.87 -30.96
C GLU A 514 13.33 -22.63 -32.31
N GLY A 515 14.67 -22.71 -32.29
CA GLY A 515 15.50 -22.74 -33.50
C GLY A 515 15.49 -21.46 -34.33
N GLY A 516 15.29 -20.30 -33.69
CA GLY A 516 15.41 -18.97 -34.30
C GLY A 516 15.98 -17.95 -33.31
N THR A 517 16.21 -16.74 -33.80
CA THR A 517 16.75 -15.62 -33.00
C THR A 517 16.00 -14.33 -33.30
N VAL A 518 16.10 -13.38 -32.37
CA VAL A 518 15.52 -12.04 -32.47
C VAL A 518 16.39 -11.02 -31.75
N GLU A 519 16.49 -9.81 -32.28
CA GLU A 519 17.11 -8.69 -31.57
C GLU A 519 16.02 -7.93 -30.79
N VAL A 520 16.34 -7.54 -29.55
CA VAL A 520 15.39 -6.90 -28.64
C VAL A 520 15.98 -5.59 -28.13
N LEU A 521 15.18 -4.54 -28.22
CA LEU A 521 15.48 -3.20 -27.74
C LEU A 521 14.43 -2.84 -26.69
N ALA A 522 14.84 -2.19 -25.60
CA ALA A 522 13.94 -1.64 -24.60
C ALA A 522 14.31 -0.20 -24.26
N ASP A 523 13.35 0.71 -24.46
CA ASP A 523 13.45 2.14 -24.19
C ASP A 523 12.53 2.49 -23.01
N LEU A 524 13.10 2.98 -21.91
CA LEU A 524 12.36 3.42 -20.72
C LEU A 524 11.54 4.67 -21.03
N ALA A 525 10.23 4.63 -20.79
CA ALA A 525 9.34 5.79 -20.78
C ALA A 525 9.31 6.46 -19.39
N GLY A 526 9.32 5.65 -18.33
CA GLY A 526 9.34 6.08 -16.93
C GLY A 526 9.13 4.90 -15.99
N TYR A 527 9.07 5.18 -14.69
CA TYR A 527 8.96 4.19 -13.63
C TYR A 527 7.94 4.60 -12.57
N TYR A 528 7.43 3.62 -11.84
CA TYR A 528 6.53 3.82 -10.71
C TYR A 528 7.27 3.63 -9.38
N SER A 529 7.03 4.53 -8.44
CA SER A 529 7.57 4.48 -7.07
C SER A 529 6.67 5.26 -6.11
N GLU A 530 7.10 5.46 -4.87
CA GLU A 530 6.45 6.38 -3.92
C GLU A 530 6.54 7.85 -4.36
N LYS A 531 7.41 8.17 -5.33
CA LYS A 531 7.59 9.55 -5.84
C LYS A 531 7.24 9.65 -7.31
N GLY A 532 6.49 10.67 -7.67
CA GLY A 532 6.02 10.88 -9.04
C GLY A 532 4.72 11.67 -9.10
N SER A 533 4.02 11.49 -10.21
CA SER A 533 2.70 12.07 -10.44
C SER A 533 1.65 10.97 -10.55
N PRO A 534 0.50 11.11 -9.88
CA PRO A 534 -0.66 10.25 -10.09
C PRO A 534 -1.25 10.35 -11.49
N PHE A 535 -1.98 9.32 -11.91
CA PHE A 535 -2.63 9.26 -13.21
C PHE A 535 -4.04 9.86 -13.16
N THR A 536 -4.46 10.47 -14.25
CA THR A 536 -5.85 10.84 -14.52
C THR A 536 -6.28 10.21 -15.84
N SER A 537 -7.26 9.31 -15.77
CA SER A 537 -7.87 8.71 -16.96
C SER A 537 -8.71 9.76 -17.69
N ALA A 538 -8.48 9.93 -18.99
CA ALA A 538 -9.12 10.99 -19.78
C ALA A 538 -9.54 10.52 -21.19
N GLY A 539 -9.48 9.21 -21.46
CA GLY A 539 -9.52 8.67 -22.82
C GLY A 539 -10.56 7.60 -23.12
N PRO A 540 -10.72 7.24 -24.41
CA PRO A 540 -9.97 7.79 -25.54
C PRO A 540 -10.53 9.13 -26.06
N VAL A 541 -9.65 10.14 -26.21
CA VAL A 541 -10.00 11.46 -26.77
C VAL A 541 -9.02 11.85 -27.88
N ARG A 542 -9.51 12.13 -29.09
CA ARG A 542 -8.69 12.54 -30.24
C ARG A 542 -8.07 13.92 -29.99
N LEU A 543 -6.74 13.98 -29.81
CA LEU A 543 -6.00 15.24 -29.72
C LEU A 543 -5.35 15.64 -31.05
N MET A 544 -4.99 14.66 -31.87
CA MET A 544 -4.32 14.89 -33.15
C MET A 544 -4.90 14.03 -34.25
N ASP A 545 -5.22 14.63 -35.39
CA ASP A 545 -5.53 13.92 -36.64
C ASP A 545 -5.04 14.75 -37.82
N THR A 546 -3.95 14.33 -38.46
CA THR A 546 -3.39 15.04 -39.63
C THR A 546 -4.30 15.02 -40.85
N ARG A 547 -5.27 14.10 -40.91
CA ARG A 547 -6.22 13.96 -42.03
C ARG A 547 -7.32 14.99 -41.95
N GLU A 548 -7.70 15.36 -40.73
CA GLU A 548 -8.79 16.30 -40.47
C GLU A 548 -8.34 17.65 -39.94
N GLY A 549 -7.05 17.80 -39.61
CA GLY A 549 -6.52 19.03 -39.03
C GLY A 549 -6.92 19.22 -37.56
N VAL A 550 -7.08 18.11 -36.83
CA VAL A 550 -7.35 18.16 -35.38
C VAL A 550 -6.02 18.35 -34.67
N GLY A 551 -5.92 19.39 -33.83
CA GLY A 551 -4.73 19.72 -33.03
C GLY A 551 -3.52 20.23 -33.81
N VAL A 552 -3.45 19.96 -35.11
CA VAL A 552 -2.35 20.29 -36.02
C VAL A 552 -2.89 20.66 -37.40
N ALA A 553 -2.03 21.13 -38.31
CA ALA A 553 -2.44 21.42 -39.68
C ALA A 553 -2.94 20.16 -40.43
N LYS A 554 -3.96 20.31 -41.27
CA LYS A 554 -4.50 19.25 -42.14
C LYS A 554 -3.52 18.94 -43.29
N ALA A 555 -2.51 18.13 -43.01
CA ALA A 555 -1.53 17.65 -43.97
C ALA A 555 -0.82 16.38 -43.49
N PRO A 556 -0.54 15.40 -44.37
CA PRO A 556 0.33 14.27 -44.03
C PRO A 556 1.72 14.74 -43.57
N LEU A 557 2.25 14.08 -42.53
CA LEU A 557 3.59 14.34 -42.04
C LEU A 557 4.62 13.84 -43.05
N GLN A 558 5.51 14.74 -43.48
CA GLN A 558 6.62 14.40 -44.37
C GLN A 558 7.68 13.58 -43.60
N MET A 559 8.18 12.51 -44.21
CA MET A 559 9.35 11.80 -43.70
C MET A 559 10.55 12.76 -43.62
N GLY A 560 11.28 12.72 -42.51
CA GLY A 560 12.38 13.64 -42.22
C GLY A 560 11.96 14.90 -41.47
N SER A 561 10.66 15.07 -41.18
CA SER A 561 10.11 16.24 -40.49
C SER A 561 9.50 15.89 -39.13
N SER A 562 9.36 16.91 -38.29
CA SER A 562 8.65 16.83 -37.01
C SER A 562 7.36 17.66 -37.02
N ILE A 563 6.43 17.29 -36.15
CA ILE A 563 5.23 18.08 -35.82
C ILE A 563 5.03 18.09 -34.30
N ASP A 564 4.63 19.24 -33.77
CA ASP A 564 4.40 19.43 -32.33
C ASP A 564 2.90 19.42 -32.03
N LEU A 565 2.54 18.72 -30.95
CA LEU A 565 1.17 18.64 -30.45
C LEU A 565 1.06 19.35 -29.11
N GLN A 566 0.16 20.33 -29.01
CA GLN A 566 -0.25 20.90 -27.73
C GLN A 566 -1.12 19.89 -26.98
N VAL A 567 -0.74 19.56 -25.75
CA VAL A 567 -1.48 18.62 -24.89
C VAL A 567 -2.00 19.29 -23.63
N ALA A 568 -1.22 20.16 -22.99
CA ALA A 568 -1.68 20.89 -21.81
C ALA A 568 -2.72 21.96 -22.20
N GLY A 569 -3.77 22.10 -21.40
CA GLY A 569 -4.87 23.03 -21.64
C GLY A 569 -5.84 22.61 -22.76
N VAL A 570 -5.73 21.37 -23.26
CA VAL A 570 -6.56 20.84 -24.36
C VAL A 570 -7.44 19.70 -23.83
N SER A 571 -8.72 19.69 -24.21
CA SER A 571 -9.66 18.58 -23.97
C SER A 571 -9.69 18.05 -22.51
N GLY A 572 -9.65 18.95 -21.53
CA GLY A 572 -9.72 18.60 -20.10
C GLY A 572 -8.37 18.31 -19.44
N VAL A 573 -7.26 18.33 -20.19
CA VAL A 573 -5.91 18.29 -19.62
C VAL A 573 -5.58 19.65 -18.99
N PRO A 574 -5.07 19.70 -17.75
CA PRO A 574 -4.67 20.95 -17.09
C PRO A 574 -3.68 21.77 -17.91
N ALA A 575 -3.76 23.10 -17.80
CA ALA A 575 -2.84 24.01 -18.50
C ALA A 575 -1.42 23.99 -17.92
N THR A 576 -1.27 23.57 -16.66
CA THR A 576 0.01 23.52 -15.92
C THR A 576 0.09 22.26 -15.07
N GLY A 577 1.31 21.85 -14.69
CA GLY A 577 1.53 20.74 -13.75
C GLY A 577 1.41 19.33 -14.37
N VAL A 578 1.20 19.23 -15.68
CA VAL A 578 1.23 17.95 -16.42
C VAL A 578 2.67 17.53 -16.65
N THR A 579 3.05 16.35 -16.15
CA THR A 579 4.42 15.83 -16.24
C THR A 579 4.59 14.85 -17.40
N ALA A 580 3.54 14.10 -17.75
CA ALA A 580 3.52 13.18 -18.87
C ALA A 580 2.10 12.94 -19.40
N VAL A 581 2.00 12.47 -20.64
CA VAL A 581 0.75 11.99 -21.24
C VAL A 581 0.91 10.57 -21.77
N THR A 582 -0.16 9.78 -21.72
CA THR A 582 -0.27 8.49 -22.37
C THR A 582 -1.22 8.60 -23.56
N LEU A 583 -0.71 8.32 -24.75
CA LEU A 583 -1.37 8.47 -26.04
C LEU A 583 -1.41 7.11 -26.75
N ASN A 584 -2.55 6.72 -27.29
CA ASN A 584 -2.58 5.72 -28.35
C ASN A 584 -2.30 6.41 -29.68
N VAL A 585 -1.13 6.15 -30.26
CA VAL A 585 -0.67 6.80 -31.49
C VAL A 585 -0.87 5.82 -32.64
N THR A 586 -1.50 6.28 -33.73
CA THR A 586 -1.74 5.46 -34.93
C THR A 586 -1.12 6.13 -36.14
N VAL A 587 -0.36 5.36 -36.92
CA VAL A 587 0.06 5.76 -38.27
C VAL A 587 -0.85 5.10 -39.30
N THR A 588 -1.21 5.84 -40.35
CA THR A 588 -2.01 5.31 -41.47
C THR A 588 -1.59 5.93 -42.79
N ALA A 589 -1.97 5.26 -43.90
CA ALA A 589 -1.58 5.57 -45.26
C ALA A 589 -0.08 5.89 -45.48
N PRO A 590 0.90 5.18 -44.86
CA PRO A 590 2.31 5.48 -45.08
C PRO A 590 2.71 5.14 -46.52
N THR A 591 3.36 6.07 -47.22
CA THR A 591 3.80 5.84 -48.62
C THR A 591 5.11 5.07 -48.72
N LYS A 592 5.87 4.98 -47.61
CA LYS A 592 7.14 4.24 -47.48
C LYS A 592 7.21 3.58 -46.11
N GLY A 593 7.96 2.48 -46.01
CA GLY A 593 8.28 1.86 -44.72
C GLY A 593 9.23 2.75 -43.93
N SER A 594 8.93 2.96 -42.65
CA SER A 594 9.70 3.84 -41.77
C SER A 594 9.30 3.64 -40.29
N PHE A 595 9.63 4.61 -39.45
CA PHE A 595 9.34 4.65 -38.03
C PHE A 595 8.89 6.04 -37.56
N LEU A 596 8.22 6.09 -36.41
CA LEU A 596 7.82 7.32 -35.71
C LEU A 596 8.49 7.37 -34.35
N THR A 597 9.05 8.52 -34.00
CA THR A 597 9.59 8.80 -32.67
C THR A 597 8.73 9.87 -32.01
N VAL A 598 8.23 9.59 -30.81
CA VAL A 598 7.49 10.54 -29.96
C VAL A 598 8.37 10.90 -28.78
N TYR A 599 8.57 12.20 -28.54
CA TYR A 599 9.56 12.67 -27.57
C TYR A 599 9.17 14.03 -26.95
N PRO A 600 9.78 14.40 -25.80
CA PRO A 600 9.46 15.66 -25.14
C PRO A 600 9.82 16.86 -26.03
N HIS A 601 8.93 17.85 -26.07
CA HIS A 601 9.12 19.04 -26.89
C HIS A 601 10.41 19.79 -26.53
N GLY A 602 11.08 20.33 -27.55
CA GLY A 602 12.32 21.09 -27.40
C GLY A 602 13.54 20.28 -26.92
N LYS A 603 13.42 18.95 -26.74
CA LYS A 603 14.55 18.07 -26.38
C LYS A 603 15.21 17.46 -27.61
N PRO A 604 16.50 17.07 -27.53
CA PRO A 604 17.16 16.33 -28.59
C PRO A 604 16.38 15.06 -28.93
N ARG A 605 16.19 14.81 -30.23
CA ARG A 605 15.45 13.63 -30.68
C ARG A 605 16.21 12.35 -30.26
N PRO A 606 15.55 11.41 -29.56
CA PRO A 606 16.12 10.14 -29.17
C PRO A 606 16.23 9.20 -30.37
N THR A 607 17.02 8.13 -30.25
CA THR A 607 17.13 7.07 -31.27
C THR A 607 16.01 6.03 -31.17
N ALA A 608 15.13 6.15 -30.18
CA ALA A 608 14.01 5.25 -29.95
C ALA A 608 12.92 5.42 -31.03
N SER A 609 12.27 4.31 -31.41
CA SER A 609 11.10 4.29 -32.30
C SER A 609 9.89 3.77 -31.54
N ASN A 610 8.79 4.53 -31.53
CA ASN A 610 7.53 4.11 -30.92
C ASN A 610 6.67 3.31 -31.90
N LEU A 611 6.76 3.57 -33.21
CA LEU A 611 6.05 2.81 -34.24
C LEU A 611 7.01 2.45 -35.36
N ASN A 612 6.81 1.27 -35.96
CA ASN A 612 7.53 0.80 -37.15
C ASN A 612 6.50 0.22 -38.13
N TRP A 613 6.63 0.51 -39.42
CA TRP A 613 5.66 0.08 -40.42
C TRP A 613 6.27 -0.21 -41.79
N THR A 614 5.49 -0.93 -42.60
CA THR A 614 5.69 -1.09 -44.04
C THR A 614 4.69 -0.20 -44.81
N PRO A 615 4.90 0.06 -46.11
CA PRO A 615 3.98 0.89 -46.91
C PRO A 615 2.54 0.38 -46.83
N GLY A 616 1.58 1.30 -46.70
CA GLY A 616 0.14 1.01 -46.62
C GLY A 616 -0.35 0.41 -45.29
N LEU A 617 0.54 0.04 -44.35
CA LEU A 617 0.14 -0.55 -43.07
C LEU A 617 -0.41 0.52 -42.13
N THR A 618 -1.60 0.28 -41.57
CA THR A 618 -2.14 1.04 -40.44
C THR A 618 -1.81 0.30 -39.14
N ILE A 619 -1.08 0.94 -38.23
CA ILE A 619 -0.63 0.31 -36.99
C ILE A 619 -0.65 1.32 -35.83
N PRO A 620 -1.19 0.93 -34.66
CA PRO A 620 -1.10 1.72 -33.44
C PRO A 620 0.00 1.21 -32.50
N ASN A 621 0.45 2.08 -31.59
CA ASN A 621 1.15 1.69 -30.36
C ASN A 621 0.79 2.70 -29.26
N LEU A 622 0.70 2.24 -28.02
CA LEU A 622 0.59 3.12 -26.86
C LEU A 622 1.95 3.80 -26.59
N VAL A 623 1.90 5.06 -26.18
CA VAL A 623 3.07 5.89 -25.94
C VAL A 623 2.86 6.71 -24.68
N THR A 624 3.72 6.55 -23.69
CA THR A 624 3.84 7.46 -22.55
C THR A 624 5.06 8.35 -22.77
N VAL A 625 4.86 9.66 -22.73
CA VAL A 625 5.91 10.64 -23.06
C VAL A 625 5.85 11.84 -22.10
N PRO A 626 7.01 12.34 -21.61
CA PRO A 626 7.05 13.55 -20.82
C PRO A 626 6.52 14.77 -21.59
N VAL A 627 5.84 15.67 -20.87
CA VAL A 627 5.33 16.93 -21.42
C VAL A 627 6.30 18.06 -21.08
N VAL A 628 6.68 18.85 -22.09
CA VAL A 628 7.54 20.04 -21.94
C VAL A 628 6.87 21.20 -22.64
N ASP A 629 6.79 22.36 -21.98
CA ASP A 629 6.07 23.55 -22.48
C ASP A 629 4.62 23.27 -22.90
N GLY A 630 3.99 22.30 -22.24
CA GLY A 630 2.63 21.85 -22.55
C GLY A 630 2.51 21.03 -23.84
N LYS A 631 3.63 20.62 -24.46
CA LYS A 631 3.68 19.96 -25.76
C LYS A 631 4.45 18.65 -25.76
N VAL A 632 4.22 17.87 -26.82
CA VAL A 632 5.01 16.70 -27.22
C VAL A 632 5.34 16.79 -28.72
N SER A 633 6.46 16.20 -29.13
CA SER A 633 6.92 16.23 -30.53
C SER A 633 6.87 14.85 -31.17
N PHE A 634 6.48 14.81 -32.44
CA PHE A 634 6.45 13.61 -33.28
C PHE A 634 7.39 13.78 -34.45
N TYR A 635 8.30 12.83 -34.67
CA TYR A 635 9.21 12.81 -35.81
C TYR A 635 8.97 11.57 -36.67
N ALA A 636 8.81 11.78 -37.98
CA ALA A 636 8.76 10.69 -38.95
C ALA A 636 10.14 10.44 -39.58
N GLY A 637 10.65 9.22 -39.48
CA GLY A 637 11.98 8.85 -39.98
C GLY A 637 12.08 8.76 -41.51
N GLY A 638 13.30 8.81 -42.04
CA GLY A 638 13.57 8.61 -43.48
C GLY A 638 13.34 9.84 -44.35
N GLU A 639 13.28 9.65 -45.68
CA GLU A 639 13.15 10.74 -46.66
C GLU A 639 12.20 10.39 -47.83
N GLY A 640 11.59 11.41 -48.41
CA GLY A 640 10.83 11.33 -49.67
C GLY A 640 9.58 10.46 -49.60
N GLY A 641 8.84 10.50 -48.49
CA GLY A 641 7.55 9.83 -48.29
C GLY A 641 6.68 10.60 -47.30
N THR A 642 5.45 10.13 -47.06
CA THR A 642 4.51 10.74 -46.13
C THR A 642 3.80 9.70 -45.27
N VAL A 643 3.28 10.13 -44.13
CA VAL A 643 2.43 9.33 -43.24
C VAL A 643 1.36 10.21 -42.62
N GLU A 644 0.18 9.64 -42.36
CA GLU A 644 -0.85 10.30 -41.57
C GLU A 644 -0.74 9.82 -40.11
N VAL A 645 -0.85 10.73 -39.16
CA VAL A 645 -0.66 10.46 -37.74
C VAL A 645 -1.89 10.90 -36.95
N LEU A 646 -2.34 9.98 -36.11
CA LEU A 646 -3.44 10.19 -35.17
C LEU A 646 -2.88 9.99 -33.75
N ALA A 647 -3.34 10.79 -32.80
CA ALA A 647 -3.04 10.59 -31.38
C ALA A 647 -4.30 10.76 -30.54
N ASP A 648 -4.65 9.70 -29.83
CA ASP A 648 -5.78 9.62 -28.91
C ASP A 648 -5.26 9.60 -27.46
N LEU A 649 -5.66 10.56 -26.64
CA LEU A 649 -5.33 10.61 -25.22
C LEU A 649 -6.00 9.47 -24.49
N ALA A 650 -5.21 8.65 -23.77
CA ALA A 650 -5.71 7.68 -22.79
C ALA A 650 -5.80 8.31 -21.39
N GLY A 651 -4.82 9.16 -21.05
CA GLY A 651 -4.79 9.92 -19.80
C GLY A 651 -3.48 10.68 -19.62
N TYR A 652 -3.32 11.34 -18.48
CA TYR A 652 -2.17 12.18 -18.17
C TYR A 652 -1.72 12.04 -16.72
N TYR A 653 -0.48 12.41 -16.45
CA TYR A 653 0.10 12.43 -15.11
C TYR A 653 0.28 13.87 -14.64
N SER A 654 -0.17 14.17 -13.43
CA SER A 654 -0.04 15.50 -12.81
C SER A 654 -0.08 15.41 -11.30
N ALA A 655 0.50 16.40 -10.60
CA ALA A 655 0.51 16.44 -9.13
C ALA A 655 -0.89 16.58 -8.48
N SER A 656 -1.91 16.99 -9.25
CA SER A 656 -3.30 17.10 -8.77
C SER A 656 -4.16 15.86 -9.03
N GLY A 657 -3.57 14.78 -9.58
CA GLY A 657 -4.28 13.52 -9.74
C GLY A 657 -4.40 12.76 -8.43
N TYR A 658 -5.27 11.76 -8.39
CA TYR A 658 -5.46 10.89 -7.21
C TYR A 658 -5.31 9.40 -7.52
N ALA A 659 -5.27 9.00 -8.79
CA ALA A 659 -5.22 7.58 -9.12
C ALA A 659 -3.77 7.08 -9.13
N THR A 660 -3.46 6.19 -8.18
CA THR A 660 -2.18 5.51 -8.04
C THR A 660 -2.20 4.17 -8.79
N TYR A 661 -1.04 3.71 -9.27
CA TYR A 661 -0.91 2.48 -10.06
C TYR A 661 -0.57 1.27 -9.18
N ASN A 662 -1.41 0.25 -9.32
CA ASN A 662 -1.28 -1.04 -8.66
C ASN A 662 -0.79 -2.07 -9.70
N PRO A 663 0.51 -2.43 -9.71
CA PRO A 663 1.01 -3.48 -10.57
C PRO A 663 0.47 -4.83 -10.09
N VAL A 664 -0.10 -5.63 -11.00
CA VAL A 664 -0.59 -6.98 -10.65
C VAL A 664 -0.07 -8.08 -11.56
N GLY A 665 0.28 -7.80 -12.81
CA GLY A 665 0.52 -8.84 -13.83
C GLY A 665 1.92 -8.87 -14.44
N PRO A 666 2.10 -9.50 -15.62
CA PRO A 666 1.05 -9.92 -16.53
C PRO A 666 0.31 -11.20 -16.10
N TRP A 667 -1.03 -11.14 -16.04
CA TRP A 667 -1.90 -12.32 -15.85
C TRP A 667 -2.97 -12.38 -16.92
N ARG A 668 -3.30 -13.59 -17.37
CA ARG A 668 -4.38 -13.79 -18.32
C ARG A 668 -5.73 -13.61 -17.66
N LEU A 669 -6.52 -12.66 -18.13
CA LEU A 669 -7.92 -12.49 -17.73
C LEU A 669 -8.86 -13.26 -18.65
N MET A 670 -8.55 -13.32 -19.94
CA MET A 670 -9.43 -13.94 -20.91
C MET A 670 -8.65 -14.44 -22.13
N ASP A 671 -9.00 -15.64 -22.57
CA ASP A 671 -8.70 -16.14 -23.92
C ASP A 671 -9.98 -16.65 -24.57
N THR A 672 -10.44 -15.95 -25.60
CA THR A 672 -11.69 -16.32 -26.29
C THR A 672 -11.64 -17.71 -26.93
N ARG A 673 -10.46 -18.31 -27.11
CA ARG A 673 -10.26 -19.66 -27.67
C ARG A 673 -10.51 -20.77 -26.66
N GLU A 674 -10.54 -20.43 -25.37
CA GLU A 674 -10.70 -21.37 -24.26
C GLU A 674 -12.05 -21.14 -23.58
N ASP A 675 -12.55 -22.16 -22.89
CA ASP A 675 -13.69 -22.02 -22.00
C ASP A 675 -13.25 -21.25 -20.75
N ASP A 676 -14.10 -20.33 -20.28
CA ASP A 676 -13.86 -19.54 -19.08
C ASP A 676 -14.68 -20.10 -17.90
N TYR A 677 -14.02 -20.26 -16.75
CA TYR A 677 -14.58 -20.87 -15.56
C TYR A 677 -14.25 -20.06 -14.29
N THR A 678 -15.19 -19.97 -13.37
CA THR A 678 -14.99 -19.41 -12.01
C THR A 678 -15.33 -20.47 -10.96
N GLU A 679 -14.36 -20.89 -10.14
CA GLU A 679 -14.39 -21.85 -8.99
C GLU A 679 -15.18 -23.16 -9.12
N GLU A 680 -16.10 -23.31 -10.08
CA GLU A 680 -16.93 -24.48 -10.42
C GLU A 680 -17.97 -24.18 -11.54
N GLN A 681 -18.07 -22.96 -12.06
CA GLN A 681 -19.10 -22.53 -13.02
C GLN A 681 -18.50 -22.06 -14.36
N MET A 682 -19.08 -22.52 -15.48
CA MET A 682 -18.72 -22.06 -16.83
C MET A 682 -19.36 -20.69 -17.10
N THR A 683 -18.55 -19.64 -17.18
CA THR A 683 -18.98 -18.25 -17.39
C THR A 683 -19.08 -17.90 -18.87
N ARG A 684 -18.23 -18.49 -19.71
CA ARG A 684 -18.25 -18.30 -21.17
C ARG A 684 -17.68 -19.53 -21.89
N ARG A 685 -18.28 -19.89 -23.03
CA ARG A 685 -17.71 -20.89 -23.94
C ARG A 685 -16.69 -20.29 -24.90
N ALA A 686 -15.69 -21.09 -25.27
CA ALA A 686 -14.77 -20.81 -26.36
C ALA A 686 -15.53 -20.42 -27.64
N GLY A 687 -15.08 -19.35 -28.30
CA GLY A 687 -15.73 -18.83 -29.50
C GLY A 687 -15.10 -17.52 -29.97
N ALA A 688 -15.03 -17.35 -31.28
CA ALA A 688 -14.58 -16.10 -31.88
C ALA A 688 -15.63 -14.99 -31.71
N VAL A 689 -15.18 -13.75 -31.60
CA VAL A 689 -16.05 -12.57 -31.62
C VAL A 689 -16.34 -12.23 -33.08
N ALA A 690 -17.62 -12.19 -33.47
CA ALA A 690 -18.01 -11.99 -34.85
C ALA A 690 -17.78 -10.53 -35.31
N ALA A 691 -17.82 -10.33 -36.62
CA ALA A 691 -17.76 -9.00 -37.23
C ALA A 691 -18.88 -8.11 -36.70
N GLY A 692 -18.54 -6.95 -36.14
CA GLY A 692 -19.50 -6.01 -35.58
C GLY A 692 -20.02 -6.35 -34.18
N ASP A 693 -19.58 -7.46 -33.58
CA ASP A 693 -19.99 -7.82 -32.22
C ASP A 693 -19.14 -7.10 -31.15
N THR A 694 -19.70 -7.04 -29.94
CA THR A 694 -19.04 -6.49 -28.76
C THR A 694 -19.01 -7.54 -27.66
N LEU A 695 -17.83 -7.77 -27.08
CA LEU A 695 -17.64 -8.63 -25.91
C LEU A 695 -17.42 -7.75 -24.68
N THR A 696 -18.19 -7.99 -23.61
CA THR A 696 -18.00 -7.31 -22.32
C THR A 696 -17.37 -8.27 -21.33
N MET A 697 -16.45 -7.76 -20.50
CA MET A 697 -15.79 -8.55 -19.46
C MET A 697 -15.50 -7.70 -18.22
N THR A 698 -15.54 -8.35 -17.05
CA THR A 698 -15.00 -7.80 -15.80
C THR A 698 -13.48 -7.94 -15.80
N THR A 699 -12.76 -6.86 -15.53
CA THR A 699 -11.29 -6.88 -15.54
C THR A 699 -10.70 -7.03 -14.16
N ILE A 700 -11.31 -6.37 -13.16
CA ILE A 700 -10.89 -6.41 -11.77
C ILE A 700 -12.14 -6.28 -10.87
N PRO A 701 -12.20 -6.92 -9.70
CA PRO A 701 -13.35 -6.84 -8.79
C PRO A 701 -13.37 -5.60 -7.87
N VAL A 702 -12.33 -4.75 -7.93
CA VAL A 702 -12.17 -3.54 -7.10
C VAL A 702 -12.43 -2.24 -7.89
N ARG A 703 -12.64 -1.13 -7.16
CA ARG A 703 -13.03 0.21 -7.66
C ARG A 703 -11.92 0.93 -8.46
N ALA A 704 -11.33 0.30 -9.47
CA ALA A 704 -10.40 0.97 -10.36
C ALA A 704 -11.05 2.11 -11.14
N LYS A 705 -10.21 3.07 -11.55
CA LYS A 705 -10.56 4.13 -12.51
C LYS A 705 -10.11 3.81 -13.91
N SER A 706 -9.07 3.01 -14.06
CA SER A 706 -8.66 2.46 -15.34
C SER A 706 -7.83 1.20 -15.15
N VAL A 707 -7.78 0.38 -16.19
CA VAL A 707 -6.93 -0.80 -16.27
C VAL A 707 -5.86 -0.64 -17.33
N VAL A 708 -4.71 -1.24 -17.08
CA VAL A 708 -3.59 -1.35 -18.02
C VAL A 708 -3.55 -2.80 -18.48
N LEU A 709 -3.85 -3.01 -19.76
CA LEU A 709 -3.99 -4.33 -20.37
C LEU A 709 -3.03 -4.48 -21.54
N ASN A 710 -2.56 -5.68 -21.78
CA ASN A 710 -2.05 -6.08 -23.09
C ASN A 710 -3.14 -6.89 -23.80
N VAL A 711 -3.58 -6.41 -24.96
CA VAL A 711 -4.67 -7.05 -25.71
C VAL A 711 -4.15 -7.56 -27.05
N THR A 712 -4.31 -8.86 -27.28
CA THR A 712 -3.87 -9.54 -28.49
C THR A 712 -5.07 -9.97 -29.32
N VAL A 713 -5.08 -9.58 -30.59
CA VAL A 713 -5.98 -10.15 -31.61
C VAL A 713 -5.26 -11.30 -32.28
N THR A 714 -5.92 -12.45 -32.41
CA THR A 714 -5.38 -13.64 -33.06
C THR A 714 -6.41 -14.33 -33.95
N GLN A 715 -5.91 -15.03 -34.97
CA GLN A 715 -6.73 -15.68 -36.00
C GLN A 715 -7.82 -14.77 -36.64
N PRO A 716 -7.56 -13.48 -36.94
CA PRO A 716 -8.57 -12.65 -37.56
C PRO A 716 -8.82 -13.07 -39.01
N THR A 717 -10.07 -13.27 -39.40
CA THR A 717 -10.41 -13.70 -40.77
C THR A 717 -10.50 -12.55 -41.78
N ALA A 718 -10.49 -11.30 -41.32
CA ALA A 718 -10.45 -10.09 -42.13
C ALA A 718 -9.60 -9.01 -41.44
N ALA A 719 -9.09 -8.05 -42.22
CA ALA A 719 -8.48 -6.85 -41.67
C ALA A 719 -9.52 -6.00 -40.91
N GLY A 720 -9.09 -5.28 -39.89
CA GLY A 720 -9.97 -4.41 -39.11
C GLY A 720 -9.32 -3.80 -37.89
N TYR A 721 -10.16 -3.39 -36.95
CA TYR A 721 -9.74 -2.70 -35.73
C TYR A 721 -10.56 -3.13 -34.51
N LEU A 722 -9.99 -2.93 -33.33
CA LEU A 722 -10.61 -3.17 -32.04
C LEU A 722 -10.77 -1.84 -31.35
N THR A 723 -11.96 -1.58 -30.80
CA THR A 723 -12.18 -0.44 -29.90
C THR A 723 -12.50 -0.95 -28.51
N ILE A 724 -11.73 -0.51 -27.52
CA ILE A 724 -11.89 -0.90 -26.11
C ILE A 724 -12.31 0.32 -25.30
N TYR A 725 -13.37 0.20 -24.50
CA TYR A 725 -14.00 1.31 -23.80
C TYR A 725 -14.76 0.83 -22.55
N PRO A 726 -15.13 1.74 -21.62
CA PRO A 726 -15.90 1.38 -20.42
C PRO A 726 -17.23 0.73 -20.79
N ALA A 727 -17.59 -0.37 -20.12
CA ALA A 727 -18.85 -1.05 -20.39
C ALA A 727 -20.07 -0.15 -20.11
N GLY A 728 -21.08 -0.22 -20.98
CA GLY A 728 -22.26 0.65 -20.92
C GLY A 728 -22.04 2.09 -21.43
N GLY A 729 -20.80 2.47 -21.75
CA GLY A 729 -20.47 3.76 -22.36
C GLY A 729 -20.76 3.83 -23.87
N GLN A 730 -20.75 5.05 -24.42
CA GLN A 730 -20.78 5.24 -25.87
C GLN A 730 -19.46 4.77 -26.50
N ARG A 731 -19.54 3.95 -27.54
CA ARG A 731 -18.35 3.45 -28.24
C ARG A 731 -17.60 4.62 -28.89
N PRO A 732 -16.31 4.82 -28.57
CA PRO A 732 -15.48 5.82 -29.22
C PRO A 732 -15.22 5.51 -30.70
N VAL A 733 -14.87 6.55 -31.48
CA VAL A 733 -14.41 6.37 -32.87
C VAL A 733 -12.93 5.96 -32.98
N ALA A 734 -12.20 6.00 -31.86
CA ALA A 734 -10.78 5.63 -31.81
C ALA A 734 -10.60 4.10 -31.83
N SER A 735 -9.60 3.63 -32.60
CA SER A 735 -9.15 2.25 -32.57
C SER A 735 -8.07 2.06 -31.50
N SER A 736 -8.22 1.05 -30.64
CA SER A 736 -7.18 0.62 -29.70
C SER A 736 -6.13 -0.27 -30.36
N LEU A 737 -6.50 -1.03 -31.39
CA LEU A 737 -5.62 -1.95 -32.12
C LEU A 737 -6.08 -2.07 -33.58
N ASN A 738 -5.16 -2.24 -34.53
CA ASN A 738 -5.46 -2.47 -35.95
C ASN A 738 -4.68 -3.69 -36.46
N TRP A 739 -5.26 -4.47 -37.38
CA TRP A 739 -4.64 -5.68 -37.92
C TRP A 739 -5.00 -5.94 -39.39
N SER A 740 -4.15 -6.75 -40.03
CA SER A 740 -4.44 -7.41 -41.30
C SER A 740 -5.05 -8.81 -41.09
N ALA A 741 -5.69 -9.36 -42.11
CA ALA A 741 -6.18 -10.75 -42.06
C ALA A 741 -5.03 -11.72 -41.76
N ASN A 742 -5.30 -12.74 -40.92
CA ASN A 742 -4.34 -13.74 -40.43
C ASN A 742 -3.12 -13.17 -39.66
N GLN A 743 -3.19 -11.93 -39.17
CA GLN A 743 -2.14 -11.33 -38.36
C GLN A 743 -2.47 -11.46 -36.87
N THR A 744 -1.58 -12.08 -36.10
CA THR A 744 -1.60 -11.97 -34.63
C THR A 744 -0.84 -10.71 -34.23
N ILE A 745 -1.47 -9.81 -33.49
CA ILE A 745 -0.88 -8.53 -33.08
C ILE A 745 -1.40 -8.13 -31.70
N ALA A 746 -0.52 -7.51 -30.91
CA ALA A 746 -0.83 -7.01 -29.57
C ALA A 746 -0.59 -5.51 -29.48
N ASN A 747 -1.32 -4.84 -28.59
CA ASN A 747 -1.04 -3.48 -28.14
C ASN A 747 -1.37 -3.36 -26.65
N GLN A 748 -0.55 -2.65 -25.89
CA GLN A 748 -0.94 -2.23 -24.55
C GLN A 748 -2.00 -1.12 -24.65
N VAL A 749 -2.96 -1.13 -23.72
CA VAL A 749 -4.01 -0.14 -23.63
C VAL A 749 -4.19 0.31 -22.18
N VAL A 750 -4.56 1.58 -22.00
CA VAL A 750 -5.06 2.11 -20.73
C VAL A 750 -6.50 2.52 -20.96
N VAL A 751 -7.44 1.88 -20.26
CA VAL A 751 -8.87 2.03 -20.51
C VAL A 751 -9.60 2.31 -19.21
N PRO A 752 -10.46 3.34 -19.14
CA PRO A 752 -11.34 3.50 -17.99
C PRO A 752 -12.31 2.31 -17.86
N VAL A 753 -12.73 2.04 -16.63
CA VAL A 753 -13.71 0.99 -16.30
C VAL A 753 -14.99 1.63 -15.75
N ASN A 754 -16.11 0.92 -15.83
CA ASN A 754 -17.32 1.32 -15.10
C ASN A 754 -17.19 1.03 -13.59
N GLU A 755 -18.23 1.30 -12.81
CA GLU A 755 -18.22 1.09 -11.35
C GLU A 755 -18.03 -0.37 -10.93
N ASN A 756 -18.27 -1.33 -11.83
CA ASN A 756 -18.09 -2.76 -11.62
C ASN A 756 -16.73 -3.28 -12.12
N GLY A 757 -15.83 -2.41 -12.61
CA GLY A 757 -14.55 -2.83 -13.17
C GLY A 757 -14.65 -3.46 -14.58
N GLU A 758 -15.71 -3.15 -15.33
CA GLU A 758 -15.98 -3.78 -16.64
C GLU A 758 -15.59 -2.91 -17.84
N ILE A 759 -15.18 -3.58 -18.92
CA ILE A 759 -14.89 -2.99 -20.23
C ILE A 759 -15.63 -3.73 -21.35
N SER A 760 -15.76 -3.07 -22.50
CA SER A 760 -16.28 -3.64 -23.74
C SER A 760 -15.23 -3.60 -24.85
N LEU A 761 -15.14 -4.69 -25.62
CA LEU A 761 -14.24 -4.91 -26.75
C LEU A 761 -15.07 -5.08 -28.03
N TYR A 762 -15.04 -4.09 -28.92
CA TYR A 762 -15.78 -4.11 -30.18
C TYR A 762 -14.92 -4.57 -31.36
N ASN A 763 -15.38 -5.60 -32.08
CA ASN A 763 -14.75 -6.06 -33.32
C ASN A 763 -15.24 -5.24 -34.53
N GLY A 764 -14.44 -4.26 -34.96
CA GLY A 764 -14.71 -3.40 -36.12
C GLY A 764 -14.25 -3.96 -37.46
N SER A 765 -14.05 -5.28 -37.59
CA SER A 765 -13.65 -5.92 -38.86
C SER A 765 -14.83 -6.48 -39.65
N GLY A 766 -14.58 -6.89 -40.90
CA GLY A 766 -15.53 -7.66 -41.71
C GLY A 766 -15.51 -9.17 -41.45
N GLY A 767 -14.83 -9.64 -40.40
CA GLY A 767 -14.62 -11.06 -40.12
C GLY A 767 -14.60 -11.39 -38.62
N ASN A 768 -14.43 -12.67 -38.31
CA ASN A 768 -14.35 -13.15 -36.93
C ASN A 768 -12.93 -12.99 -36.41
N SER A 769 -12.76 -12.81 -35.11
CA SER A 769 -11.46 -12.70 -34.45
C SER A 769 -11.49 -13.27 -33.04
N HIS A 770 -10.35 -13.77 -32.58
CA HIS A 770 -10.15 -14.14 -31.18
C HIS A 770 -9.37 -13.05 -30.45
N PHE A 771 -9.77 -12.79 -29.20
CA PHE A 771 -9.09 -11.88 -28.29
C PHE A 771 -8.44 -12.64 -27.14
N VAL A 772 -7.24 -12.23 -26.78
CA VAL A 772 -6.53 -12.62 -25.56
C VAL A 772 -6.23 -11.34 -24.78
N VAL A 773 -6.61 -11.30 -23.51
CA VAL A 773 -6.49 -10.12 -22.65
C VAL A 773 -5.68 -10.49 -21.43
N ASP A 774 -4.53 -9.85 -21.29
CA ASP A 774 -3.67 -9.99 -20.11
C ASP A 774 -3.67 -8.66 -19.33
N ILE A 775 -3.91 -8.69 -18.01
CA ILE A 775 -3.83 -7.53 -17.14
C ILE A 775 -2.40 -7.30 -16.67
N LEU A 776 -1.95 -6.05 -16.69
CA LEU A 776 -0.64 -5.62 -16.21
C LEU A 776 -0.73 -4.90 -14.86
N GLY A 777 -1.78 -4.10 -14.68
CA GLY A 777 -2.06 -3.34 -13.47
C GLY A 777 -3.33 -2.50 -13.63
N TYR A 778 -3.66 -1.72 -12.61
CA TYR A 778 -4.80 -0.81 -12.63
C TYR A 778 -4.49 0.47 -11.87
N HIS A 779 -5.20 1.54 -12.22
CA HIS A 779 -5.17 2.77 -11.44
C HIS A 779 -6.39 2.82 -10.52
N ALA A 780 -6.18 3.00 -9.23
CA ALA A 780 -7.22 3.14 -8.22
C ALA A 780 -6.92 4.34 -7.33
N TYR A 781 -7.91 4.75 -6.57
CA TYR A 781 -7.74 5.77 -5.55
C TYR A 781 -7.11 5.20 -4.30
#